data_AF-A0A1D8H2T9-F1
#
_entry.id   AF-A0A1D8H2T9-F1
#
_cell.length_a   1.000
_cell.length_b   1.000
_cell.length_c   1.000
_cell.angle_alpha   90.00
_cell.angle_beta   90.00
_cell.angle_gamma   90.00
#
_symmetry.space_group_name_H-M   'P 1'
#
loop_
_entity.id
_entity.type
_entity.pdbx_description
1 polymer ?
#
loop_
_entity_poly.entity_id
_entity_poly.type
_entity_poly.pdbx_seq_one_letter_code
_entity_poly.pdbx_strand_id
1 'polypeptide(L)'
;MVAMNREGESYAVMEEDEEEEVVDEEVGLGSGPTAGDGAGDRVLHTMEETTTAPSQGAGSRRGRAGFLQAAVLPALVVCLALAVLGCAITLTRRNNATLIGKEPAQVCTTWECVRAASDVLSSMDLAVDPCEDFYSYACGEWGRHNPLPSGTYQWGSTDVVRRRTLGQLHRALDNTDIRNTSAKWKAHVFYHSCMNKERIKGRGNKPLLDIIADIYKNFPFSNQTEAVLKKLHSVYGVSPFFTLKVMPDPTDSQRSVLFFSQPELGLPSHEHFLNKTPIDSKVLQLYLRYMNDVEQLLGMPGDEDSEGGIASRRRLSEALRIESSLAAIFNERGDLDDPEKVHNVTLQEMQNLVSHIDWVTYLQAIFVPFAFTLHDKIITPTLEYFKKLDKVLNSSSESDMRDYIIWSLVRKLSQNLDGRFEDAKRDLNEALYGTDRGGFVPRWEFCVEQTSRAVGFGLGLLYVEYVGFNSTHKIQVEKLIKNLSEVYKDTIDQLTWMDNVTSGFAKEKLDSIVLNVGYPLSDDLHPAITDSSYMDLTLTDDYFQNMLNYYEFEMKSMKTAYNRGQDTHKWTMTPQTVEADYNVYFNQITVPAAVAQPPFYSTKNLKFVNYAAIGTMIAHELVHAFDTRGSHYNYKGTLTEWWTPTTRKEFEEKASCMERQYGAYEEQGWHVDGHRTLGENIADNGGLHAACEVCVSAATQMLTYMDPSVPPCDDFYRYACGRWGARYPLPGGKKRWSVWDISFHHNLELIKNRLENGTFDKNKRLAAYDAQAFYLACMDEERVEDVGATPLLELLKEFGGWGVLGNSSHLNLTELMIRLSRKFLSPAIFDIDVVPGIDSPGMYFIKLSSPKLSLPSLYYSNNPVKTNKILPAYKEYMMRVTRLLGGGNSSCAEMEKVLAFEQDLANIIPDSKVEGSVNMTIPDFQKAIPFLNWTLYLSGLFSNGTYETQPLFIDSVPYFKKLSDYVKKSDPKTLTNYALWMLIQKMIPILDYRFRKAALIMAEAIDETTEPVRRWEFCMDLADKSLAYALGEIFAMKEITAKRKEDVKKMIDNLKHAFKDNLDHLPWMDNKTRLAAKEKAKKHPECGW
;
A
#
# COMPACT_ATOMS: atom_id res chain seq x y z
N MET A 1 -39.45 -21.34 40.25
CA MET A 1 -40.38 -20.41 39.57
C MET A 1 -40.65 -19.24 40.50
N VAL A 2 -40.53 -18.01 39.99
CA VAL A 2 -41.09 -16.74 40.50
C VAL A 2 -40.80 -16.34 41.97
N ALA A 3 -40.06 -15.22 42.18
CA ALA A 3 -40.57 -13.99 42.82
C ALA A 3 -39.47 -12.92 43.08
N MET A 4 -39.85 -11.63 43.01
CA MET A 4 -39.16 -10.43 43.57
C MET A 4 -37.80 -10.01 42.94
N ASN A 5 -37.35 -8.74 42.95
CA ASN A 5 -37.88 -7.52 43.58
C ASN A 5 -37.53 -6.19 42.81
N ARG A 6 -37.83 -5.03 43.41
CA ARG A 6 -37.49 -3.64 42.97
C ARG A 6 -36.06 -3.19 43.37
N GLU A 7 -35.72 -1.93 43.03
CA GLU A 7 -34.58 -1.08 43.50
C GLU A 7 -33.21 -1.40 42.85
N GLY A 8 -32.25 -0.47 42.68
CA GLY A 8 -32.25 1.00 42.90
C GLY A 8 -30.84 1.63 42.78
N GLU A 9 -30.77 2.88 42.32
CA GLU A 9 -29.72 3.91 42.59
C GLU A 9 -28.27 3.76 42.03
N SER A 10 -27.47 4.81 42.32
CA SER A 10 -26.29 5.32 41.58
C SER A 10 -24.99 5.36 42.44
N TYR A 11 -24.02 6.21 42.06
CA TYR A 11 -22.69 6.47 42.66
C TYR A 11 -21.61 5.42 42.24
N ALA A 12 -20.45 5.77 41.67
CA ALA A 12 -19.42 6.81 41.87
C ALA A 12 -18.21 6.32 42.71
N VAL A 13 -17.01 6.47 42.15
CA VAL A 13 -15.68 6.33 42.77
C VAL A 13 -14.79 7.34 42.01
N MET A 14 -14.48 8.52 42.57
CA MET A 14 -13.29 8.84 43.42
C MET A 14 -11.98 8.58 42.63
N GLU A 15 -11.10 9.53 42.29
CA GLU A 15 -10.79 10.83 42.91
C GLU A 15 -10.36 10.69 44.39
N GLU A 16 -9.05 10.50 44.59
CA GLU A 16 -8.35 10.70 45.85
C GLU A 16 -7.47 11.94 45.69
N ASP A 17 -7.75 12.98 46.50
CA ASP A 17 -6.89 14.14 46.67
C ASP A 17 -5.72 13.78 47.61
N GLU A 18 -4.52 14.32 47.35
CA GLU A 18 -3.51 14.52 48.40
C GLU A 18 -3.70 15.93 48.99
N GLU A 19 -4.01 16.00 50.28
CA GLU A 19 -4.01 17.25 51.04
C GLU A 19 -2.56 17.72 51.29
N GLU A 20 -2.21 18.95 50.92
CA GLU A 20 -1.14 19.70 51.57
C GLU A 20 -1.69 21.01 52.16
N GLU A 21 -1.42 21.21 53.45
CA GLU A 21 -1.83 22.38 54.23
C GLU A 21 -1.13 23.66 53.73
N VAL A 22 -1.88 24.74 53.49
CA VAL A 22 -1.33 26.10 53.57
C VAL A 22 -2.22 26.97 54.44
N VAL A 23 -1.57 27.64 55.38
CA VAL A 23 -2.13 28.36 56.53
C VAL A 23 -2.72 29.72 56.14
N ASP A 24 -3.87 30.04 56.75
CA ASP A 24 -4.43 31.40 56.81
C ASP A 24 -3.53 32.34 57.65
N GLU A 25 -3.10 33.48 57.11
CA GLU A 25 -2.74 34.64 57.95
C GLU A 25 -3.07 35.99 57.28
N GLU A 26 -4.35 36.35 57.45
CA GLU A 26 -4.84 37.63 57.98
C GLU A 26 -4.27 39.02 57.55
N VAL A 27 -5.24 39.86 57.12
CA VAL A 27 -5.51 41.24 57.60
C VAL A 27 -4.80 42.45 56.96
N GLY A 28 -5.62 43.38 56.42
CA GLY A 28 -5.17 44.67 55.86
C GLY A 28 -6.23 45.77 55.61
N LEU A 29 -7.44 45.64 56.18
CA LEU A 29 -8.52 46.64 56.45
C LEU A 29 -8.51 48.06 55.78
N GLY A 30 -9.68 48.53 55.28
CA GLY A 30 -9.85 49.97 54.97
C GLY A 30 -11.17 50.44 54.28
N SER A 31 -12.33 50.26 54.94
CA SER A 31 -13.70 50.63 54.52
C SER A 31 -13.97 52.10 54.08
N GLY A 32 -15.03 52.32 53.27
CA GLY A 32 -15.64 53.64 52.96
C GLY A 32 -16.43 54.31 54.11
N PRO A 33 -17.45 55.19 53.85
CA PRO A 33 -18.80 54.65 53.55
C PRO A 33 -19.85 55.56 52.83
N THR A 34 -21.07 54.99 52.65
CA THR A 34 -22.45 55.58 52.62
C THR A 34 -23.09 56.27 51.38
N ALA A 35 -24.00 55.51 50.74
CA ALA A 35 -25.48 55.70 50.65
C ALA A 35 -26.14 56.78 49.74
N GLY A 36 -27.26 56.39 49.08
CA GLY A 36 -28.23 57.29 48.42
C GLY A 36 -29.18 56.65 47.37
N ASP A 37 -30.37 56.21 47.82
CA ASP A 37 -31.54 55.59 47.13
C ASP A 37 -31.95 56.01 45.68
N GLY A 38 -32.76 55.17 45.00
CA GLY A 38 -33.82 55.68 44.09
C GLY A 38 -34.32 54.80 42.92
N ALA A 39 -35.42 54.06 43.13
CA ALA A 39 -36.10 53.14 42.20
C ALA A 39 -36.70 53.71 40.86
N GLY A 40 -37.12 52.82 39.94
CA GLY A 40 -38.28 53.07 39.06
C GLY A 40 -38.35 52.40 37.66
N ASP A 41 -39.21 51.40 37.48
CA ASP A 41 -39.69 50.91 36.17
C ASP A 41 -40.53 51.97 35.40
N ARG A 42 -40.59 51.91 34.04
CA ARG A 42 -41.83 51.66 33.24
C ARG A 42 -41.78 52.03 31.73
N VAL A 43 -41.98 51.02 30.87
CA VAL A 43 -43.25 50.70 30.15
C VAL A 43 -43.92 51.75 29.21
N LEU A 44 -44.08 51.32 27.93
CA LEU A 44 -45.15 51.56 26.92
C LEU A 44 -45.35 52.89 26.13
N HIS A 45 -45.31 52.71 24.80
CA HIS A 45 -46.26 53.12 23.73
C HIS A 45 -46.53 54.59 23.28
N THR A 46 -46.82 54.64 21.96
CA THR A 46 -47.71 55.53 21.18
C THR A 46 -47.33 57.00 20.94
N MET A 47 -46.91 57.26 19.70
CA MET A 47 -47.61 58.03 18.65
C MET A 47 -48.30 59.39 18.94
N GLU A 48 -48.24 60.22 17.89
CA GLU A 48 -49.05 61.41 17.56
C GLU A 48 -48.63 62.81 18.08
N GLU A 49 -47.93 63.50 17.17
CA GLU A 49 -48.24 64.84 16.62
C GLU A 49 -48.05 66.16 17.41
N THR A 50 -47.35 67.06 16.70
CA THR A 50 -47.33 68.54 16.79
C THR A 50 -46.66 69.25 17.97
N THR A 51 -45.80 70.21 17.63
CA THR A 51 -45.65 71.50 18.34
C THR A 51 -44.97 72.54 17.42
N THR A 52 -45.24 73.82 17.65
CA THR A 52 -44.90 74.94 16.75
C THR A 52 -44.10 76.05 17.46
N ALA A 53 -43.11 76.61 16.75
CA ALA A 53 -42.57 78.01 16.85
C ALA A 53 -41.99 78.50 18.21
N PRO A 54 -41.03 79.47 18.26
CA PRO A 54 -41.13 80.87 17.77
C PRO A 54 -39.90 81.35 16.92
N SER A 55 -40.03 82.22 15.89
CA SER A 55 -40.05 83.72 15.89
C SER A 55 -38.74 84.38 16.43
N GLN A 56 -38.04 85.35 15.80
CA GLN A 56 -38.24 86.27 14.65
C GLN A 56 -36.86 86.55 13.94
N GLY A 57 -36.60 87.47 12.99
CA GLY A 57 -37.38 88.49 12.24
C GLY A 57 -36.49 89.49 11.42
N ALA A 58 -37.10 90.27 10.50
CA ALA A 58 -36.57 91.42 9.69
C ALA A 58 -35.39 91.21 8.68
N GLY A 59 -35.39 91.75 7.45
CA GLY A 59 -36.49 92.38 6.67
C GLY A 59 -36.08 93.17 5.40
N SER A 60 -36.74 92.90 4.25
CA SER A 60 -36.88 93.74 3.02
C SER A 60 -35.60 94.03 2.18
N ARG A 61 -35.60 94.08 0.82
CA ARG A 61 -36.64 94.59 -0.10
C ARG A 61 -36.48 94.06 -1.56
N ARG A 62 -37.61 93.92 -2.27
CA ARG A 62 -37.91 93.94 -3.74
C ARG A 62 -36.75 94.01 -4.75
N GLY A 63 -36.77 93.33 -5.91
CA GLY A 63 -37.79 92.43 -6.48
C GLY A 63 -37.81 92.43 -8.04
N ARG A 64 -38.69 91.61 -8.65
CA ARG A 64 -38.86 91.31 -10.10
C ARG A 64 -37.75 90.45 -10.75
N ALA A 65 -38.03 89.58 -11.72
CA ALA A 65 -39.27 88.87 -12.10
C ALA A 65 -38.94 87.78 -13.15
N GLY A 66 -39.65 86.65 -13.09
CA GLY A 66 -40.03 85.90 -14.30
C GLY A 66 -39.02 84.92 -14.95
N PHE A 67 -39.28 83.63 -14.70
CA PHE A 67 -39.19 82.52 -15.66
C PHE A 67 -37.83 82.04 -16.23
N LEU A 68 -37.84 80.74 -16.59
CA LEU A 68 -36.84 79.96 -17.35
C LEU A 68 -35.51 79.63 -16.64
N GLN A 69 -35.51 78.52 -15.88
CA GLN A 69 -34.48 77.44 -15.95
C GLN A 69 -34.80 76.26 -15.00
N ALA A 70 -35.93 75.58 -15.22
CA ALA A 70 -36.30 74.36 -14.50
C ALA A 70 -35.94 73.10 -15.32
N ALA A 71 -34.65 72.71 -15.33
CA ALA A 71 -34.20 71.47 -15.98
C ALA A 71 -32.93 70.84 -15.36
N VAL A 72 -32.02 71.64 -14.80
CA VAL A 72 -30.67 71.16 -14.44
C VAL A 72 -30.57 70.63 -12.99
N LEU A 73 -31.23 71.26 -12.02
CA LEU A 73 -31.20 70.81 -10.62
C LEU A 73 -31.88 69.44 -10.37
N PRO A 74 -33.09 69.16 -10.89
CA PRO A 74 -33.72 67.86 -10.69
C PRO A 74 -32.90 66.73 -11.33
N ALA A 75 -32.32 66.98 -12.51
CA ALA A 75 -31.44 66.04 -13.18
C ALA A 75 -30.18 65.75 -12.36
N LEU A 76 -29.54 66.76 -11.75
CA LEU A 76 -28.39 66.55 -10.87
C LEU A 76 -28.72 65.76 -9.59
N VAL A 77 -29.87 66.03 -8.96
CA VAL A 77 -30.32 65.26 -7.78
C VAL A 77 -30.67 63.83 -8.16
N VAL A 78 -31.32 63.61 -9.32
CA VAL A 78 -31.58 62.26 -9.83
C VAL A 78 -30.29 61.55 -10.24
N CYS A 79 -29.30 62.22 -10.84
CA CYS A 79 -28.00 61.65 -11.15
C CYS A 79 -27.20 61.31 -9.89
N LEU A 80 -27.23 62.14 -8.85
CA LEU A 80 -26.63 61.82 -7.55
C LEU A 80 -27.36 60.67 -6.85
N ALA A 81 -28.69 60.65 -6.87
CA ALA A 81 -29.48 59.54 -6.34
C ALA A 81 -29.18 58.23 -7.10
N LEU A 82 -29.10 58.26 -8.44
CA LEU A 82 -28.73 57.12 -9.27
C LEU A 82 -27.25 56.73 -9.15
N ALA A 83 -26.35 57.66 -8.85
CA ALA A 83 -24.95 57.37 -8.56
C ALA A 83 -24.77 56.75 -7.17
N VAL A 84 -25.52 57.21 -6.16
CA VAL A 84 -25.56 56.59 -4.83
C VAL A 84 -26.27 55.25 -4.87
N LEU A 85 -27.38 55.12 -5.60
CA LEU A 85 -28.04 53.84 -5.84
C LEU A 85 -27.14 52.92 -6.66
N GLY A 86 -26.39 53.44 -7.63
CA GLY A 86 -25.38 52.71 -8.41
C GLY A 86 -24.19 52.28 -7.57
N CYS A 87 -23.70 53.10 -6.64
CA CYS A 87 -22.69 52.73 -5.65
C CYS A 87 -23.24 51.69 -4.66
N ALA A 88 -24.47 51.84 -4.17
CA ALA A 88 -25.11 50.87 -3.29
C ALA A 88 -25.39 49.53 -4.00
N ILE A 89 -25.80 49.55 -5.28
CA ILE A 89 -26.00 48.38 -6.13
C ILE A 89 -24.66 47.77 -6.52
N THR A 90 -23.59 48.54 -6.70
CA THR A 90 -22.24 47.98 -6.96
C THR A 90 -21.56 47.50 -5.68
N LEU A 91 -21.83 48.07 -4.51
CA LEU A 91 -21.37 47.56 -3.20
C LEU A 91 -22.16 46.30 -2.81
N THR A 92 -23.49 46.30 -2.95
CA THR A 92 -24.28 45.07 -2.80
C THR A 92 -24.04 44.08 -3.94
N ARG A 93 -23.63 44.47 -5.16
CA ARG A 93 -23.10 43.52 -6.16
C ARG A 93 -21.64 43.15 -5.95
N ARG A 94 -20.84 43.86 -5.16
CA ARG A 94 -19.46 43.43 -4.84
C ARG A 94 -19.49 42.46 -3.66
N ASN A 95 -20.31 42.76 -2.65
CA ASN A 95 -20.61 41.85 -1.54
C ASN A 95 -21.49 40.67 -1.99
N ASN A 96 -22.46 40.84 -2.89
CA ASN A 96 -23.21 39.72 -3.47
C ASN A 96 -22.52 39.08 -4.69
N ALA A 97 -21.47 39.64 -5.30
CA ALA A 97 -20.63 38.84 -6.22
C ALA A 97 -19.58 38.01 -5.46
N THR A 98 -19.34 38.33 -4.17
CA THR A 98 -18.67 37.41 -3.23
C THR A 98 -19.65 36.53 -2.43
N LEU A 99 -20.97 36.77 -2.51
CA LEU A 99 -22.03 35.99 -1.84
C LEU A 99 -23.15 35.45 -2.77
N ILE A 100 -22.95 35.46 -4.10
CA ILE A 100 -23.72 34.64 -5.04
C ILE A 100 -23.03 33.28 -5.01
N GLY A 101 -23.75 32.29 -4.48
CA GLY A 101 -23.21 31.02 -4.02
C GLY A 101 -22.14 30.40 -4.92
N LYS A 102 -20.88 30.49 -4.46
CA LYS A 102 -20.20 29.22 -4.19
C LYS A 102 -21.01 28.56 -3.08
N GLU A 103 -21.69 27.46 -3.40
CA GLU A 103 -22.07 26.52 -2.35
C GLU A 103 -20.83 26.19 -1.51
N PRO A 104 -20.97 25.93 -0.20
CA PRO A 104 -19.84 25.50 0.61
C PRO A 104 -19.24 24.26 -0.07
N ALA A 105 -17.99 24.39 -0.56
CA ALA A 105 -17.29 23.33 -1.28
C ALA A 105 -17.41 22.05 -0.47
N GLN A 106 -17.96 20.98 -1.05
CA GLN A 106 -18.52 19.88 -0.27
C GLN A 106 -17.46 19.27 0.67
N VAL A 107 -17.53 19.66 1.94
CA VAL A 107 -16.52 19.31 2.94
C VAL A 107 -16.70 17.84 3.29
N CYS A 108 -15.60 17.09 3.29
CA CYS A 108 -15.64 15.71 3.77
C CYS A 108 -15.91 15.70 5.29
N THR A 109 -17.12 15.31 5.69
CA THR A 109 -17.55 15.24 7.10
C THR A 109 -17.45 13.83 7.70
N THR A 110 -16.74 12.91 7.05
CA THR A 110 -16.43 11.61 7.69
C THR A 110 -15.54 11.85 8.91
N TRP A 111 -15.64 10.95 9.90
CA TRP A 111 -14.80 11.00 11.10
C TRP A 111 -13.30 11.14 10.76
N GLU A 112 -12.84 10.39 9.77
CA GLU A 112 -11.42 10.39 9.38
C GLU A 112 -10.98 11.69 8.72
N CYS A 113 -11.86 12.36 7.95
CA CYS A 113 -11.60 13.69 7.39
C CYS A 113 -11.64 14.77 8.46
N VAL A 114 -12.62 14.74 9.37
CA VAL A 114 -12.75 15.70 10.48
C VAL A 114 -11.55 15.59 11.42
N ARG A 115 -11.14 14.36 11.77
CA ARG A 115 -9.94 14.13 12.58
C ARG A 115 -8.69 14.64 11.87
N ALA A 116 -8.44 14.27 10.62
CA ALA A 116 -7.24 14.72 9.91
C ALA A 116 -7.19 16.26 9.74
N ALA A 117 -8.34 16.92 9.51
CA ALA A 117 -8.42 18.37 9.48
C ALA A 117 -8.18 19.00 10.87
N SER A 118 -8.70 18.38 11.94
CA SER A 118 -8.46 18.79 13.32
C SER A 118 -6.98 18.66 13.69
N ASP A 119 -6.36 17.51 13.43
CA ASP A 119 -4.95 17.21 13.72
C ASP A 119 -4.03 18.26 13.06
N VAL A 120 -4.31 18.64 11.81
CA VAL A 120 -3.60 19.71 11.09
C VAL A 120 -3.85 21.07 11.73
N LEU A 121 -5.11 21.48 11.91
CA LEU A 121 -5.45 22.81 12.44
C LEU A 121 -5.00 23.05 13.88
N SER A 122 -4.90 21.99 14.72
CA SER A 122 -4.38 22.11 16.09
C SER A 122 -2.85 22.16 16.17
N SER A 123 -2.15 21.88 15.06
CA SER A 123 -0.68 21.90 15.00
C SER A 123 -0.13 23.24 14.49
N MET A 124 -0.90 23.91 13.63
CA MET A 124 -0.47 25.11 12.91
C MET A 124 -0.53 26.39 13.76
N ASP A 125 0.47 27.26 13.62
CA ASP A 125 0.39 28.66 14.03
C ASP A 125 0.07 29.55 12.82
N LEU A 126 -1.20 29.98 12.71
CA LEU A 126 -1.67 30.84 11.63
C LEU A 126 -1.21 32.31 11.74
N ALA A 127 -0.47 32.69 12.80
CA ALA A 127 0.14 34.01 12.92
C ALA A 127 1.52 34.10 12.23
N VAL A 128 2.16 32.96 11.96
CA VAL A 128 3.44 32.89 11.23
C VAL A 128 3.19 32.91 9.72
N ASP A 129 4.05 33.59 8.96
CA ASP A 129 4.00 33.54 7.48
C ASP A 129 4.64 32.22 6.98
N PRO A 130 3.90 31.35 6.27
CA PRO A 130 4.45 30.11 5.71
C PRO A 130 5.59 30.31 4.69
N CYS A 131 5.76 31.52 4.16
CA CYS A 131 6.87 31.87 3.26
C CYS A 131 8.15 32.31 3.99
N GLU A 132 8.05 32.66 5.28
CA GLU A 132 9.20 33.05 6.12
C GLU A 132 9.68 31.87 6.99
N ASP A 133 8.74 31.18 7.67
CA ASP A 133 9.04 29.95 8.44
C ASP A 133 7.87 28.95 8.33
N PHE A 134 8.02 27.99 7.42
CA PHE A 134 7.03 26.95 7.21
C PHE A 134 6.95 25.94 8.37
N TYR A 135 8.03 25.74 9.14
CA TYR A 135 8.02 24.82 10.29
C TYR A 135 7.19 25.41 11.43
N SER A 136 7.46 26.66 11.82
CA SER A 136 6.67 27.33 12.86
C SER A 136 5.21 27.52 12.44
N TYR A 137 4.94 27.82 11.16
CA TYR A 137 3.57 27.86 10.63
C TYR A 137 2.86 26.49 10.71
N ALA A 138 3.54 25.38 10.39
CA ALA A 138 2.93 24.06 10.34
C ALA A 138 2.81 23.37 11.72
N CYS A 139 3.74 23.66 12.64
CA CYS A 139 3.96 22.92 13.87
C CYS A 139 3.99 23.77 15.15
N GLY A 140 3.92 25.11 15.07
CA GLY A 140 4.13 26.02 16.20
C GLY A 140 3.19 25.82 17.40
N GLU A 141 1.95 25.37 17.17
CA GLU A 141 1.00 25.04 18.24
C GLU A 141 1.06 23.55 18.65
N TRP A 142 1.74 22.68 17.89
CA TRP A 142 1.83 21.24 18.20
C TRP A 142 2.53 20.98 19.54
N GLY A 143 3.65 21.66 19.79
CA GLY A 143 4.46 21.47 21.01
C GLY A 143 3.75 21.89 22.30
N ARG A 144 2.80 22.83 22.22
CA ARG A 144 1.95 23.21 23.37
C ARG A 144 0.97 22.12 23.78
N HIS A 145 0.45 21.37 22.79
CA HIS A 145 -0.50 20.28 23.01
C HIS A 145 0.21 18.93 23.25
N ASN A 146 1.50 18.82 22.93
CA ASN A 146 2.31 17.61 23.03
C ASN A 146 3.64 17.88 23.76
N PRO A 147 3.60 18.26 25.06
CA PRO A 147 4.82 18.42 25.85
C PRO A 147 5.60 17.10 25.92
N LEU A 148 6.93 17.19 26.04
CA LEU A 148 7.81 16.03 26.23
C LEU A 148 7.32 15.16 27.40
N PRO A 149 6.97 13.88 27.19
CA PRO A 149 6.66 12.98 28.30
C PRO A 149 7.88 12.76 29.20
N SER A 150 7.61 12.59 30.50
CA SER A 150 8.65 12.30 31.49
C SER A 150 9.50 11.09 31.08
N GLY A 151 10.82 11.26 31.12
CA GLY A 151 11.81 10.25 30.70
C GLY A 151 12.07 10.17 29.19
N THR A 152 11.55 11.10 28.39
CA THR A 152 11.88 11.25 26.96
C THR A 152 12.62 12.56 26.72
N TYR A 153 13.42 12.61 25.64
CA TYR A 153 14.19 13.79 25.23
C TYR A 153 13.80 14.33 23.85
N GLN A 154 13.00 13.57 23.11
CA GLN A 154 12.41 13.93 21.84
C GLN A 154 10.97 13.45 21.85
N TRP A 155 10.09 14.18 21.16
CA TRP A 155 8.71 13.78 20.99
C TRP A 155 8.17 14.33 19.67
N GLY A 156 7.91 13.45 18.72
CA GLY A 156 7.30 13.77 17.44
C GLY A 156 6.10 12.88 17.11
N SER A 157 5.58 13.03 15.89
CA SER A 157 4.47 12.22 15.36
C SER A 157 4.80 10.71 15.31
N THR A 158 6.06 10.36 15.04
CA THR A 158 6.60 9.00 15.10
C THR A 158 6.59 8.46 16.53
N ASP A 159 7.05 9.22 17.52
CA ASP A 159 7.08 8.81 18.93
C ASP A 159 5.66 8.62 19.50
N VAL A 160 4.71 9.49 19.15
CA VAL A 160 3.29 9.32 19.51
C VAL A 160 2.73 7.99 18.98
N VAL A 161 3.08 7.61 17.75
CA VAL A 161 2.67 6.32 17.16
C VAL A 161 3.44 5.14 17.75
N ARG A 162 4.74 5.30 18.07
CA ARG A 162 5.57 4.33 18.79
C ARG A 162 4.97 4.03 20.15
N ARG A 163 4.71 5.04 20.97
CA ARG A 163 4.07 4.95 22.30
C ARG A 163 2.72 4.24 22.24
N ARG A 164 1.89 4.56 21.24
CA ARG A 164 0.60 3.88 21.01
C ARG A 164 0.81 2.40 20.70
N THR A 165 1.77 2.08 19.83
CA THR A 165 2.13 0.71 19.43
C THR A 165 2.63 -0.10 20.63
N LEU A 166 3.53 0.47 21.45
CA LEU A 166 4.03 -0.15 22.68
C LEU A 166 2.87 -0.42 23.67
N GLY A 167 1.92 0.52 23.81
CA GLY A 167 0.73 0.32 24.64
C GLY A 167 -0.25 -0.74 24.09
N GLN A 168 -0.35 -0.90 22.76
CA GLN A 168 -1.11 -2.00 22.14
C GLN A 168 -0.44 -3.35 22.41
N LEU A 169 0.89 -3.42 22.27
CA LEU A 169 1.69 -4.61 22.57
C LEU A 169 1.62 -5.02 24.04
N HIS A 170 1.70 -4.07 24.96
CA HIS A 170 1.52 -4.33 26.40
C HIS A 170 0.19 -5.07 26.65
N ARG A 171 -0.93 -4.57 26.10
CA ARG A 171 -2.25 -5.22 26.24
C ARG A 171 -2.36 -6.54 25.49
N ALA A 172 -1.62 -6.72 24.39
CA ALA A 172 -1.58 -7.98 23.64
C ALA A 172 -0.81 -9.07 24.41
N LEU A 173 0.24 -8.69 25.15
CA LEU A 173 1.04 -9.60 25.98
C LEU A 173 0.26 -10.06 27.22
N ASP A 174 -0.61 -9.23 27.79
CA ASP A 174 -1.41 -9.58 28.97
C ASP A 174 -2.61 -10.53 28.66
N ASN A 175 -2.89 -10.86 27.39
CA ASN A 175 -4.07 -11.65 26.99
C ASN A 175 -3.70 -13.09 26.60
N THR A 176 -4.07 -14.06 27.44
CA THR A 176 -3.38 -15.36 27.52
C THR A 176 -4.17 -16.56 26.98
N ASP A 177 -4.11 -16.81 25.67
CA ASP A 177 -4.32 -18.15 25.09
C ASP A 177 -3.17 -18.54 24.16
N ILE A 178 -1.96 -18.49 24.72
CA ILE A 178 -0.70 -18.66 23.97
C ILE A 178 -0.13 -20.05 24.21
N ARG A 179 0.00 -20.84 23.14
CA ARG A 179 0.57 -22.19 23.20
C ARG A 179 2.00 -22.16 23.74
N ASN A 180 2.23 -22.98 24.77
CA ASN A 180 3.53 -23.18 25.39
C ASN A 180 4.58 -23.55 24.31
N THR A 181 5.80 -23.01 24.45
CA THR A 181 6.96 -23.06 23.53
C THR A 181 6.91 -22.24 22.23
N SER A 182 5.79 -21.59 21.85
CA SER A 182 5.76 -20.71 20.65
C SER A 182 6.61 -19.44 20.80
N ALA A 183 6.98 -18.78 19.70
CA ALA A 183 7.66 -17.49 19.69
C ALA A 183 6.82 -16.40 20.39
N LYS A 184 5.49 -16.45 20.25
CA LYS A 184 4.55 -15.60 21.00
C LYS A 184 4.64 -15.87 22.51
N TRP A 185 4.75 -17.14 22.92
CA TRP A 185 4.96 -17.52 24.32
C TRP A 185 6.33 -17.06 24.84
N LYS A 186 7.37 -17.11 24.01
CA LYS A 186 8.70 -16.59 24.37
C LYS A 186 8.68 -15.07 24.58
N ALA A 187 7.99 -14.32 23.73
CA ALA A 187 7.78 -12.89 23.94
C ALA A 187 7.05 -12.59 25.27
N HIS A 188 5.96 -13.30 25.54
CA HIS A 188 5.23 -13.22 26.82
C HIS A 188 6.13 -13.53 28.04
N VAL A 189 6.87 -14.65 28.04
CA VAL A 189 7.76 -15.01 29.17
C VAL A 189 8.88 -13.99 29.38
N PHE A 190 9.49 -13.48 28.31
CA PHE A 190 10.52 -12.46 28.39
C PHE A 190 9.98 -11.15 28.97
N TYR A 191 8.82 -10.70 28.50
CA TYR A 191 8.13 -9.52 29.01
C TYR A 191 7.80 -9.64 30.51
N HIS A 192 7.15 -10.74 30.93
CA HIS A 192 6.75 -10.91 32.33
C HIS A 192 7.95 -11.13 33.27
N SER A 193 9.06 -11.72 32.82
CA SER A 193 10.28 -11.77 33.65
C SER A 193 10.87 -10.38 33.86
N CYS A 194 10.90 -9.54 32.81
CA CYS A 194 11.33 -8.14 32.89
C CYS A 194 10.44 -7.28 33.81
N MET A 195 9.13 -7.54 33.81
CA MET A 195 8.15 -6.84 34.64
C MET A 195 8.21 -7.21 36.13
N ASN A 196 8.79 -8.35 36.48
CA ASN A 196 8.85 -8.84 37.86
C ASN A 196 9.91 -8.10 38.70
N LYS A 197 9.57 -6.87 39.10
CA LYS A 197 10.42 -6.01 39.96
C LYS A 197 10.82 -6.67 41.28
N GLU A 198 9.94 -7.47 41.88
CA GLU A 198 10.22 -8.16 43.15
C GLU A 198 11.36 -9.17 43.02
N ARG A 199 11.33 -10.00 41.98
CA ARG A 199 12.39 -10.98 41.72
C ARG A 199 13.72 -10.30 41.40
N ILE A 200 13.69 -9.25 40.58
CA ILE A 200 14.90 -8.49 40.21
C ILE A 200 15.51 -7.87 41.48
N LYS A 201 14.71 -7.17 42.30
CA LYS A 201 15.12 -6.61 43.59
C LYS A 201 15.62 -7.67 44.57
N GLY A 202 14.98 -8.85 44.60
CA GLY A 202 15.37 -9.98 45.44
C GLY A 202 16.71 -10.63 45.08
N ARG A 203 17.15 -10.50 43.81
CA ARG A 203 18.50 -10.89 43.38
C ARG A 203 19.53 -9.78 43.58
N GLY A 204 19.10 -8.53 43.47
CA GLY A 204 19.96 -7.35 43.63
C GLY A 204 21.17 -7.38 42.69
N ASN A 205 22.33 -6.99 43.21
CA ASN A 205 23.59 -6.91 42.47
C ASN A 205 24.31 -8.27 42.27
N LYS A 206 23.86 -9.34 42.96
CA LYS A 206 24.56 -10.62 43.02
C LYS A 206 24.87 -11.24 41.64
N PRO A 207 23.95 -11.26 40.65
CA PRO A 207 24.23 -11.89 39.35
C PRO A 207 25.40 -11.23 38.61
N LEU A 208 25.57 -9.91 38.76
CA LEU A 208 26.69 -9.18 38.17
C LEU A 208 27.98 -9.41 38.98
N LEU A 209 27.91 -9.46 40.32
CA LEU A 209 29.05 -9.80 41.17
C LEU A 209 29.61 -11.20 40.90
N ASP A 210 28.74 -12.19 40.70
CA ASP A 210 29.16 -13.57 40.37
C ASP A 210 29.94 -13.60 39.03
N ILE A 211 29.55 -12.79 38.04
CA ILE A 211 30.27 -12.65 36.76
C ILE A 211 31.59 -11.88 36.95
N ILE A 212 31.58 -10.77 37.68
CA ILE A 212 32.78 -9.97 37.97
C ILE A 212 33.84 -10.83 38.67
N ALA A 213 33.43 -11.64 39.65
CA ALA A 213 34.31 -12.56 40.36
C ALA A 213 34.90 -13.64 39.45
N ASP A 214 34.14 -14.16 38.49
CA ASP A 214 34.65 -15.09 37.48
C ASP A 214 35.68 -14.41 36.55
N ILE A 215 35.42 -13.19 36.08
CA ILE A 215 36.40 -12.43 35.28
C ILE A 215 37.67 -12.15 36.08
N TYR A 216 37.57 -11.72 37.34
CA TYR A 216 38.75 -11.52 38.22
C TYR A 216 39.53 -12.82 38.45
N LYS A 217 38.85 -13.95 38.65
CA LYS A 217 39.48 -15.26 38.92
C LYS A 217 40.24 -15.80 37.72
N ASN A 218 39.77 -15.52 36.50
CA ASN A 218 40.35 -16.02 35.26
C ASN A 218 41.33 -14.99 34.62
N PHE A 219 41.88 -14.08 35.42
CA PHE A 219 42.83 -13.03 35.03
C PHE A 219 44.15 -13.19 35.82
N PRO A 220 45.37 -13.02 35.26
CA PRO A 220 45.75 -12.25 34.06
C PRO A 220 46.04 -13.05 32.77
N PHE A 221 46.50 -12.33 31.74
CA PHE A 221 46.14 -12.60 30.34
C PHE A 221 47.08 -13.47 29.52
N SER A 222 48.34 -13.66 29.91
CA SER A 222 49.44 -14.05 29.00
C SER A 222 49.30 -15.34 28.16
N ASN A 223 48.25 -16.15 28.35
CA ASN A 223 47.86 -17.27 27.46
C ASN A 223 46.32 -17.44 27.30
N GLN A 224 45.47 -16.46 27.64
CA GLN A 224 43.99 -16.63 27.66
C GLN A 224 43.16 -15.44 27.12
N THR A 225 43.78 -14.42 26.51
CA THR A 225 43.11 -13.21 26.00
C THR A 225 41.90 -13.54 25.12
N GLU A 226 42.07 -14.48 24.18
CA GLU A 226 41.08 -14.89 23.20
C GLU A 226 39.89 -15.60 23.85
N ALA A 227 40.10 -16.34 24.94
CA ALA A 227 39.06 -17.04 25.67
C ALA A 227 38.15 -16.06 26.45
N VAL A 228 38.73 -15.00 27.03
CA VAL A 228 37.98 -13.93 27.70
C VAL A 228 37.24 -13.07 26.68
N LEU A 229 37.91 -12.63 25.60
CA LEU A 229 37.26 -11.89 24.50
C LEU A 229 36.12 -12.69 23.86
N LYS A 230 36.30 -14.01 23.68
CA LYS A 230 35.22 -14.90 23.26
C LYS A 230 34.07 -14.89 24.26
N LYS A 231 34.32 -14.98 25.57
CA LYS A 231 33.26 -14.97 26.59
C LYS A 231 32.50 -13.63 26.66
N LEU A 232 33.23 -12.50 26.59
CA LEU A 232 32.64 -11.15 26.57
C LEU A 232 31.68 -10.97 25.39
N HIS A 233 32.11 -11.32 24.18
CA HIS A 233 31.25 -11.26 23.00
C HIS A 233 30.14 -12.33 23.03
N SER A 234 30.49 -13.59 23.32
CA SER A 234 29.57 -14.73 23.12
C SER A 234 28.56 -14.96 24.23
N VAL A 235 28.80 -14.48 25.46
CA VAL A 235 27.93 -14.72 26.64
C VAL A 235 27.37 -13.42 27.20
N TYR A 236 28.16 -12.35 27.20
CA TYR A 236 27.79 -11.09 27.87
C TYR A 236 27.35 -9.98 26.91
N GLY A 237 27.54 -10.13 25.59
CA GLY A 237 27.22 -9.10 24.61
C GLY A 237 28.06 -7.82 24.76
N VAL A 238 29.31 -7.96 25.22
CA VAL A 238 30.24 -6.85 25.55
C VAL A 238 31.40 -6.82 24.56
N SER A 239 31.59 -5.66 23.93
CA SER A 239 32.61 -5.41 22.90
C SER A 239 33.54 -4.25 23.34
N PRO A 240 34.55 -4.50 24.21
CA PRO A 240 35.32 -3.42 24.83
C PRO A 240 36.33 -2.75 23.87
N PHE A 241 36.86 -3.47 22.88
CA PHE A 241 37.94 -2.97 22.01
C PHE A 241 37.58 -2.95 20.51
N PHE A 242 36.60 -3.72 20.08
CA PHE A 242 36.12 -3.79 18.70
C PHE A 242 34.77 -4.48 18.68
N THR A 243 33.92 -4.16 17.70
CA THR A 243 32.72 -4.93 17.40
C THR A 243 33.01 -6.00 16.35
N LEU A 244 32.34 -7.15 16.47
CA LEU A 244 32.32 -8.23 15.49
C LEU A 244 30.86 -8.43 15.03
N LYS A 245 30.62 -8.38 13.73
CA LYS A 245 29.33 -8.68 13.09
C LYS A 245 29.51 -9.66 11.94
N VAL A 246 28.42 -10.27 11.50
CA VAL A 246 28.34 -10.97 10.20
C VAL A 246 27.37 -10.21 9.31
N MET A 247 27.86 -9.78 8.15
CA MET A 247 27.11 -8.96 7.19
C MET A 247 27.16 -9.60 5.79
N PRO A 248 26.30 -9.17 4.85
CA PRO A 248 26.45 -9.51 3.44
C PRO A 248 27.81 -9.04 2.91
N ASP A 249 28.45 -9.82 2.05
CA ASP A 249 29.63 -9.36 1.30
C ASP A 249 29.17 -8.23 0.36
N PRO A 250 29.74 -7.01 0.45
CA PRO A 250 29.38 -5.92 -0.47
C PRO A 250 29.59 -6.31 -1.94
N THR A 251 30.51 -7.23 -2.24
CA THR A 251 30.80 -7.69 -3.61
C THR A 251 29.97 -8.91 -4.06
N ASP A 252 29.29 -9.59 -3.13
CA ASP A 252 28.42 -10.74 -3.39
C ASP A 252 27.41 -10.93 -2.24
N SER A 253 26.27 -10.24 -2.30
CA SER A 253 25.30 -10.15 -1.21
C SER A 253 24.71 -11.49 -0.73
N GLN A 254 24.88 -12.58 -1.48
CA GLN A 254 24.50 -13.94 -1.04
C GLN A 254 25.45 -14.48 0.04
N ARG A 255 26.69 -14.01 0.07
CA ARG A 255 27.74 -14.50 0.96
C ARG A 255 27.78 -13.70 2.25
N SER A 256 28.22 -14.37 3.31
CA SER A 256 28.46 -13.77 4.62
C SER A 256 29.95 -13.49 4.81
N VAL A 257 30.26 -12.31 5.31
CA VAL A 257 31.63 -11.90 5.70
C VAL A 257 31.67 -11.50 7.18
N LEU A 258 32.86 -11.63 7.78
CA LEU A 258 33.12 -11.08 9.10
C LEU A 258 33.41 -9.59 8.98
N PHE A 259 32.66 -8.78 9.71
CA PHE A 259 32.77 -7.33 9.73
C PHE A 259 33.29 -6.87 11.09
N PHE A 260 34.36 -6.09 11.10
CA PHE A 260 35.00 -5.54 12.29
C PHE A 260 34.94 -4.02 12.28
N SER A 261 34.58 -3.41 13.40
CA SER A 261 34.56 -1.95 13.55
C SER A 261 34.96 -1.54 14.97
N GLN A 262 35.08 -0.23 15.20
CA GLN A 262 35.30 0.37 16.51
C GLN A 262 34.20 0.00 17.54
N PRO A 263 34.48 0.01 18.85
CA PRO A 263 33.55 -0.38 19.91
C PRO A 263 32.49 0.70 20.22
N GLU A 264 31.50 0.37 21.05
CA GLU A 264 30.58 1.35 21.65
C GLU A 264 31.22 2.00 22.88
N LEU A 265 31.38 3.34 22.87
CA LEU A 265 31.82 4.11 24.04
C LEU A 265 30.70 4.24 25.08
N GLY A 266 31.07 4.64 26.30
CA GLY A 266 30.12 4.89 27.40
C GLY A 266 29.30 6.16 27.30
N LEU A 267 29.73 7.10 26.47
CA LEU A 267 29.02 8.33 26.12
C LEU A 267 28.61 8.27 24.63
N PRO A 268 27.51 8.95 24.23
CA PRO A 268 26.92 8.80 22.90
C PRO A 268 27.79 9.33 21.75
N SER A 269 28.80 10.14 22.05
CA SER A 269 29.73 10.74 21.09
C SER A 269 31.17 10.67 21.63
N HIS A 270 32.15 10.57 20.74
CA HIS A 270 33.56 10.52 21.12
C HIS A 270 34.09 11.92 21.51
N GLU A 271 33.49 12.98 20.98
CA GLU A 271 33.79 14.38 21.27
C GLU A 271 33.63 14.72 22.75
N HIS A 272 32.68 14.11 23.47
CA HIS A 272 32.53 14.29 24.93
C HIS A 272 33.77 13.88 25.75
N PHE A 273 34.66 13.03 25.21
CA PHE A 273 35.93 12.66 25.84
C PHE A 273 37.10 13.56 25.42
N LEU A 274 36.97 14.29 24.31
CA LEU A 274 38.06 15.01 23.64
C LEU A 274 37.95 16.53 23.81
N ASN A 275 36.73 17.05 23.71
CA ASN A 275 36.43 18.46 23.83
C ASN A 275 36.54 18.96 25.27
N LYS A 276 36.85 20.25 25.40
CA LYS A 276 36.99 20.94 26.70
C LYS A 276 35.96 22.05 26.87
N THR A 277 34.79 21.90 26.26
CA THR A 277 33.68 22.83 26.51
C THR A 277 33.17 22.65 27.94
N PRO A 278 32.46 23.64 28.51
CA PRO A 278 31.81 23.48 29.81
C PRO A 278 30.80 22.33 29.85
N ILE A 279 30.14 22.02 28.72
CA ILE A 279 29.17 20.94 28.59
C ILE A 279 29.89 19.59 28.64
N ASP A 280 30.89 19.37 27.78
CA ASP A 280 31.66 18.11 27.73
C ASP A 280 32.35 17.84 29.07
N SER A 281 32.94 18.88 29.67
CA SER A 281 33.59 18.78 30.99
C SER A 281 32.60 18.37 32.09
N LYS A 282 31.35 18.85 32.04
CA LYS A 282 30.28 18.49 32.98
C LYS A 282 29.79 17.05 32.73
N VAL A 283 29.59 16.67 31.47
CA VAL A 283 29.19 15.30 31.07
C VAL A 283 30.23 14.29 31.53
N LEU A 284 31.52 14.56 31.32
CA LEU A 284 32.62 13.67 31.72
C LEU A 284 32.72 13.51 33.26
N GLN A 285 32.49 14.59 34.02
CA GLN A 285 32.41 14.54 35.48
C GLN A 285 31.22 13.70 35.97
N LEU A 286 30.04 13.88 35.34
CA LEU A 286 28.84 13.11 35.66
C LEU A 286 28.98 11.64 35.26
N TYR A 287 29.74 11.34 34.20
CA TYR A 287 30.06 9.97 33.82
C TYR A 287 30.97 9.29 34.85
N LEU A 288 32.02 9.97 35.33
CA LEU A 288 32.86 9.46 36.41
C LEU A 288 32.08 9.30 37.73
N ARG A 289 31.11 10.18 38.01
CA ARG A 289 30.20 10.03 39.15
C ARG A 289 29.30 8.80 38.99
N TYR A 290 28.69 8.60 37.82
CA TYR A 290 27.92 7.38 37.51
C TYR A 290 28.76 6.10 37.68
N MET A 291 30.03 6.10 37.23
CA MET A 291 30.97 4.99 37.47
C MET A 291 31.14 4.68 38.96
N ASN A 292 31.32 5.73 39.78
CA ASN A 292 31.51 5.61 41.23
C ASN A 292 30.24 5.15 41.95
N ASP A 293 29.08 5.71 41.61
CA ASP A 293 27.79 5.36 42.20
C ASP A 293 27.44 3.88 41.88
N VAL A 294 27.78 3.39 40.68
CA VAL A 294 27.62 1.97 40.33
C VAL A 294 28.61 1.06 41.07
N GLU A 295 29.88 1.43 41.26
CA GLU A 295 30.80 0.63 42.10
C GLU A 295 30.33 0.55 43.57
N GLN A 296 29.77 1.63 44.13
CA GLN A 296 29.15 1.61 45.46
C GLN A 296 27.94 0.68 45.53
N LEU A 297 27.08 0.67 44.51
CA LEU A 297 25.94 -0.27 44.42
C LEU A 297 26.38 -1.74 44.23
N LEU A 298 27.60 -1.97 43.74
CA LEU A 298 28.26 -3.29 43.72
C LEU A 298 28.91 -3.65 45.08
N GLY A 299 28.88 -2.76 46.07
CA GLY A 299 29.39 -3.01 47.42
C GLY A 299 30.85 -2.61 47.66
N MET A 300 31.43 -1.80 46.77
CA MET A 300 32.75 -1.21 47.00
C MET A 300 32.66 -0.07 48.04
N PRO A 301 33.72 0.20 48.83
CA PRO A 301 33.67 1.23 49.88
C PRO A 301 33.43 2.64 49.31
N GLY A 302 32.33 3.27 49.74
CA GLY A 302 31.98 4.65 49.36
C GLY A 302 32.65 5.75 50.20
N ASP A 303 33.40 5.39 51.25
CA ASP A 303 34.25 6.34 51.98
C ASP A 303 35.46 6.69 51.10
N GLU A 304 35.49 7.93 50.59
CA GLU A 304 36.52 8.38 49.68
C GLU A 304 37.94 8.34 50.29
N ASP A 305 38.09 8.60 51.58
CA ASP A 305 39.41 8.64 52.23
C ASP A 305 39.89 7.25 52.69
N SER A 306 39.04 6.23 52.59
CA SER A 306 39.42 4.84 52.84
C SER A 306 40.36 4.30 51.75
N GLU A 307 41.24 3.35 52.12
CA GLU A 307 42.12 2.65 51.17
C GLU A 307 41.34 2.00 50.02
N GLY A 308 40.13 1.49 50.30
CA GLY A 308 39.22 0.93 49.30
C GLY A 308 38.63 1.98 48.34
N GLY A 309 38.25 3.15 48.86
CA GLY A 309 37.77 4.28 48.06
C GLY A 309 38.85 4.88 47.17
N ILE A 310 40.07 5.04 47.69
CA ILE A 310 41.25 5.46 46.92
C ILE A 310 41.54 4.45 45.79
N ALA A 311 41.51 3.15 46.09
CA ALA A 311 41.70 2.10 45.08
C ALA A 311 40.58 2.09 44.02
N SER A 312 39.33 2.35 44.41
CA SER A 312 38.18 2.52 43.50
C SER A 312 38.41 3.69 42.54
N ARG A 313 38.64 4.91 43.06
CA ARG A 313 38.89 6.09 42.23
C ARG A 313 40.04 5.90 41.25
N ARG A 314 41.12 5.21 41.65
CA ARG A 314 42.23 4.88 40.74
C ARG A 314 41.76 3.99 39.58
N ARG A 315 41.07 2.88 39.85
CA ARG A 315 40.58 1.95 38.80
C ARG A 315 39.62 2.64 37.84
N LEU A 316 38.67 3.41 38.36
CA LEU A 316 37.69 4.13 37.54
C LEU A 316 38.35 5.21 36.67
N SER A 317 39.35 5.93 37.22
CA SER A 317 40.15 6.90 36.45
C SER A 317 40.95 6.24 35.33
N GLU A 318 41.54 5.07 35.56
CA GLU A 318 42.26 4.32 34.52
C GLU A 318 41.32 3.73 33.45
N ALA A 319 40.16 3.20 33.84
CA ALA A 319 39.13 2.76 32.91
C ALA A 319 38.65 3.92 32.02
N LEU A 320 38.41 5.10 32.60
CA LEU A 320 38.04 6.32 31.87
C LEU A 320 39.18 6.81 30.96
N ARG A 321 40.44 6.71 31.39
CA ARG A 321 41.61 7.05 30.56
C ARG A 321 41.73 6.14 29.35
N ILE A 322 41.49 4.83 29.52
CA ILE A 322 41.49 3.88 28.39
C ILE A 322 40.34 4.20 27.44
N GLU A 323 39.12 4.42 27.94
CA GLU A 323 37.97 4.77 27.10
C GLU A 323 38.19 6.08 26.33
N SER A 324 38.77 7.10 26.97
CA SER A 324 39.17 8.36 26.33
C SER A 324 40.28 8.16 25.27
N SER A 325 41.19 7.21 25.50
CA SER A 325 42.26 6.87 24.55
C SER A 325 41.71 6.13 23.32
N LEU A 326 40.65 5.35 23.48
CA LEU A 326 39.91 4.73 22.37
C LEU A 326 39.11 5.79 21.59
N ALA A 327 38.38 6.66 22.28
CA ALA A 327 37.64 7.78 21.69
C ALA A 327 38.53 8.68 20.80
N ALA A 328 39.78 8.91 21.21
CA ALA A 328 40.78 9.70 20.48
C ALA A 328 41.31 9.05 19.19
N ILE A 329 41.01 7.77 18.93
CA ILE A 329 41.47 7.04 17.74
C ILE A 329 40.34 6.55 16.83
N PHE A 330 39.07 6.86 17.17
CA PHE A 330 37.91 6.54 16.34
C PHE A 330 38.00 7.19 14.95
N ASN A 331 37.41 6.52 13.97
CA ASN A 331 37.03 7.12 12.70
C ASN A 331 35.80 8.02 12.90
N GLU A 332 35.70 9.06 12.08
CA GLU A 332 34.53 9.95 12.00
C GLU A 332 33.26 9.15 11.71
N ARG A 333 32.11 9.58 12.23
CA ARG A 333 30.87 8.80 12.11
C ARG A 333 30.43 8.60 10.65
N GLY A 334 30.66 9.58 9.78
CA GLY A 334 30.35 9.48 8.34
C GLY A 334 31.18 8.41 7.61
N ASP A 335 32.39 8.11 8.09
CA ASP A 335 33.28 7.11 7.47
C ASP A 335 32.76 5.68 7.60
N LEU A 336 31.87 5.42 8.57
CA LEU A 336 31.42 4.06 8.92
C LEU A 336 30.47 3.46 7.88
N ASP A 337 29.75 4.31 7.16
CA ASP A 337 28.74 3.94 6.15
C ASP A 337 29.19 4.29 4.71
N ASP A 338 30.35 4.92 4.56
CA ASP A 338 30.99 5.27 3.29
C ASP A 338 31.40 4.00 2.49
N PRO A 339 30.81 3.75 1.30
CA PRO A 339 31.11 2.57 0.50
C PRO A 339 32.55 2.53 -0.03
N GLU A 340 33.26 3.65 -0.10
CA GLU A 340 34.66 3.71 -0.57
C GLU A 340 35.67 3.40 0.54
N LYS A 341 35.28 3.54 1.81
CA LYS A 341 36.13 3.24 2.99
C LYS A 341 36.08 1.77 3.43
N VAL A 342 35.37 0.93 2.68
CA VAL A 342 35.25 -0.52 2.96
C VAL A 342 36.56 -1.25 2.62
N HIS A 343 37.37 -1.56 3.63
CA HIS A 343 38.64 -2.28 3.44
C HIS A 343 38.49 -3.79 3.62
N ASN A 344 39.07 -4.56 2.69
CA ASN A 344 39.20 -6.02 2.77
C ASN A 344 40.60 -6.37 3.27
N VAL A 345 40.70 -6.95 4.46
CA VAL A 345 41.96 -7.15 5.20
C VAL A 345 42.10 -8.63 5.53
N THR A 346 43.28 -9.21 5.33
CA THR A 346 43.58 -10.59 5.75
C THR A 346 43.81 -10.68 7.26
N LEU A 347 43.57 -11.85 7.86
CA LEU A 347 43.91 -12.07 9.27
C LEU A 347 45.42 -11.89 9.54
N GLN A 348 46.30 -12.15 8.56
CA GLN A 348 47.72 -11.81 8.65
C GLN A 348 47.96 -10.30 8.78
N GLU A 349 47.26 -9.49 8.00
CA GLU A 349 47.39 -8.02 8.07
C GLU A 349 46.79 -7.49 9.39
N MET A 350 45.64 -8.00 9.83
CA MET A 350 45.09 -7.68 11.16
C MET A 350 46.06 -8.05 12.30
N GLN A 351 46.73 -9.21 12.21
CA GLN A 351 47.74 -9.64 13.18
C GLN A 351 48.97 -8.72 13.22
N ASN A 352 49.32 -8.10 12.08
CA ASN A 352 50.42 -7.13 11.98
C ASN A 352 50.01 -5.73 12.49
N LEU A 353 48.72 -5.39 12.40
CA LEU A 353 48.17 -4.12 12.91
C LEU A 353 47.92 -4.15 14.42
N VAL A 354 47.40 -5.28 14.92
CA VAL A 354 47.10 -5.51 16.34
C VAL A 354 47.65 -6.86 16.72
N SER A 355 48.79 -6.83 17.42
CA SER A 355 49.57 -7.98 17.84
C SER A 355 49.11 -8.59 19.17
N HIS A 356 48.34 -7.82 19.96
CA HIS A 356 47.83 -8.20 21.29
C HIS A 356 46.74 -9.29 21.28
N ILE A 357 46.21 -9.63 20.11
CA ILE A 357 45.09 -10.58 19.94
C ILE A 357 45.52 -11.60 18.89
N ASP A 358 45.49 -12.89 19.22
CA ASP A 358 45.55 -13.94 18.20
C ASP A 358 44.18 -14.02 17.51
N TRP A 359 44.05 -13.34 16.38
CA TRP A 359 42.78 -13.25 15.65
C TRP A 359 42.28 -14.60 15.14
N VAL A 360 43.19 -15.52 14.81
CA VAL A 360 42.84 -16.86 14.36
C VAL A 360 42.28 -17.66 15.53
N THR A 361 42.97 -17.70 16.67
CA THR A 361 42.50 -18.40 17.88
C THR A 361 41.20 -17.81 18.41
N TYR A 362 41.05 -16.48 18.41
CA TYR A 362 39.81 -15.79 18.78
C TYR A 362 38.61 -16.20 17.90
N LEU A 363 38.76 -16.12 16.57
CA LEU A 363 37.69 -16.51 15.64
C LEU A 363 37.38 -18.01 15.72
N GLN A 364 38.42 -18.84 15.81
CA GLN A 364 38.29 -20.28 16.01
C GLN A 364 37.46 -20.62 17.26
N ALA A 365 37.63 -19.87 18.36
CA ALA A 365 36.93 -20.08 19.62
C ALA A 365 35.43 -19.71 19.57
N ILE A 366 35.03 -18.74 18.73
CA ILE A 366 33.63 -18.33 18.53
C ILE A 366 32.94 -19.25 17.50
N PHE A 367 33.58 -19.46 16.36
CA PHE A 367 32.96 -20.02 15.16
C PHE A 367 33.15 -21.54 14.99
N VAL A 368 33.60 -22.29 16.02
CA VAL A 368 33.70 -23.78 16.01
C VAL A 368 32.50 -24.46 15.30
N PRO A 369 32.68 -25.28 14.25
CA PRO A 369 33.92 -25.93 13.82
C PRO A 369 34.63 -25.27 12.62
N PHE A 370 34.27 -24.03 12.21
CA PHE A 370 34.97 -23.36 11.10
C PHE A 370 36.45 -23.18 11.43
N ALA A 371 37.32 -23.59 10.51
CA ALA A 371 38.76 -23.39 10.61
C ALA A 371 39.11 -22.01 10.04
N PHE A 372 39.90 -21.23 10.77
CA PHE A 372 40.46 -19.97 10.30
C PHE A 372 41.97 -20.07 10.10
N THR A 373 42.48 -19.30 9.16
CA THR A 373 43.88 -19.22 8.76
C THR A 373 44.28 -17.76 8.58
N LEU A 374 45.58 -17.47 8.60
CA LEU A 374 46.10 -16.13 8.37
C LEU A 374 45.78 -15.56 6.96
N HIS A 375 45.30 -16.40 6.03
CA HIS A 375 44.87 -15.99 4.69
C HIS A 375 43.38 -15.63 4.58
N ASP A 376 42.57 -15.95 5.60
CA ASP A 376 41.15 -15.59 5.61
C ASP A 376 40.98 -14.08 5.71
N LYS A 377 39.84 -13.58 5.22
CA LYS A 377 39.58 -12.16 5.00
C LYS A 377 38.44 -11.66 5.87
N ILE A 378 38.59 -10.45 6.37
CA ILE A 378 37.59 -9.68 7.11
C ILE A 378 37.35 -8.34 6.40
N ILE A 379 36.22 -7.71 6.68
CA ILE A 379 35.90 -6.37 6.21
C ILE A 379 35.92 -5.39 7.39
N THR A 380 36.47 -4.19 7.17
CA THR A 380 36.40 -3.09 8.16
C THR A 380 36.36 -1.72 7.47
N PRO A 381 35.49 -0.79 7.90
CA PRO A 381 35.58 0.62 7.51
C PRO A 381 36.53 1.42 8.42
N THR A 382 36.95 0.87 9.57
CA THR A 382 37.74 1.56 10.59
C THR A 382 39.20 1.10 10.61
N LEU A 383 39.84 1.03 9.43
CA LEU A 383 41.22 0.55 9.33
C LEU A 383 42.22 1.44 10.10
N GLU A 384 41.97 2.75 10.14
CA GLU A 384 42.80 3.72 10.89
C GLU A 384 42.66 3.57 12.41
N TYR A 385 41.48 3.19 12.91
CA TYR A 385 41.29 2.78 14.30
C TYR A 385 42.17 1.58 14.64
N PHE A 386 42.13 0.51 13.85
CA PHE A 386 42.93 -0.70 14.10
C PHE A 386 44.45 -0.46 14.03
N LYS A 387 44.92 0.40 13.12
CA LYS A 387 46.33 0.85 13.07
C LYS A 387 46.82 1.54 14.36
N LYS A 388 45.91 2.14 15.13
CA LYS A 388 46.22 2.90 16.36
C LYS A 388 45.91 2.10 17.63
N LEU A 389 44.99 1.13 17.57
CA LEU A 389 44.51 0.35 18.71
C LEU A 389 45.64 -0.36 19.47
N ASP A 390 46.58 -1.02 18.77
CA ASP A 390 47.69 -1.74 19.41
C ASP A 390 48.54 -0.83 20.31
N LYS A 391 48.68 0.45 19.96
CA LYS A 391 49.37 1.45 20.80
C LYS A 391 48.62 1.74 22.10
N VAL A 392 47.29 1.80 22.07
CA VAL A 392 46.45 1.99 23.27
C VAL A 392 46.57 0.78 24.20
N LEU A 393 46.53 -0.43 23.65
CA LEU A 393 46.71 -1.69 24.38
C LEU A 393 48.13 -1.77 25.00
N ASN A 394 49.19 -1.56 24.22
CA ASN A 394 50.58 -1.49 24.71
C ASN A 394 50.79 -0.47 25.84
N SER A 395 50.04 0.64 25.84
CA SER A 395 50.19 1.73 26.81
C SER A 395 49.49 1.49 28.15
N SER A 396 48.75 0.38 28.30
CA SER A 396 47.92 0.07 29.46
C SER A 396 48.44 -1.18 30.18
N SER A 397 48.48 -1.18 31.51
CA SER A 397 48.87 -2.38 32.24
C SER A 397 47.77 -3.45 32.15
N GLU A 398 48.12 -4.73 32.38
CA GLU A 398 47.12 -5.80 32.45
C GLU A 398 46.02 -5.48 33.48
N SER A 399 46.36 -4.88 34.64
CA SER A 399 45.34 -4.50 35.64
C SER A 399 44.39 -3.45 35.06
N ASP A 400 44.91 -2.41 34.42
CA ASP A 400 44.07 -1.31 33.94
C ASP A 400 43.18 -1.79 32.77
N MET A 401 43.69 -2.67 31.91
CA MET A 401 42.90 -3.34 30.87
C MET A 401 41.79 -4.22 31.46
N ARG A 402 42.05 -4.99 32.53
CA ARG A 402 41.01 -5.74 33.24
C ARG A 402 39.95 -4.79 33.77
N ASP A 403 40.38 -3.72 34.43
CA ASP A 403 39.49 -2.82 35.15
C ASP A 403 38.58 -2.07 34.13
N TYR A 404 39.08 -1.72 32.93
CA TYR A 404 38.28 -1.24 31.79
C TYR A 404 37.32 -2.29 31.20
N ILE A 405 37.75 -3.55 31.06
CA ILE A 405 36.89 -4.66 30.61
C ILE A 405 35.73 -4.88 31.59
N ILE A 406 36.03 -4.87 32.89
CA ILE A 406 35.02 -5.00 33.96
C ILE A 406 34.08 -3.80 33.94
N TRP A 407 34.58 -2.58 33.75
CA TRP A 407 33.71 -1.41 33.59
C TRP A 407 32.79 -1.54 32.36
N SER A 408 33.31 -1.98 31.22
CA SER A 408 32.52 -2.20 30.00
C SER A 408 31.40 -3.24 30.20
N LEU A 409 31.70 -4.31 30.94
CA LEU A 409 30.73 -5.33 31.36
C LEU A 409 29.68 -4.76 32.33
N VAL A 410 30.11 -4.02 33.36
CA VAL A 410 29.23 -3.38 34.35
C VAL A 410 28.28 -2.39 33.69
N ARG A 411 28.78 -1.55 32.79
CA ARG A 411 27.99 -0.63 31.96
C ARG A 411 26.92 -1.36 31.15
N LYS A 412 27.27 -2.47 30.47
CA LYS A 412 26.33 -3.25 29.65
C LYS A 412 25.26 -3.98 30.47
N LEU A 413 25.61 -4.51 31.65
CA LEU A 413 24.75 -5.41 32.42
C LEU A 413 23.98 -4.73 33.56
N SER A 414 24.42 -3.56 34.06
CA SER A 414 23.75 -2.83 35.16
C SER A 414 22.32 -2.40 34.83
N GLN A 415 22.01 -2.07 33.56
CA GLN A 415 20.66 -1.78 33.09
C GLN A 415 19.65 -2.93 33.27
N ASN A 416 20.12 -4.14 33.58
CA ASN A 416 19.28 -5.33 33.79
C ASN A 416 19.05 -5.64 35.28
N LEU A 417 19.52 -4.78 36.19
CA LEU A 417 19.41 -4.94 37.65
C LEU A 417 18.22 -4.16 38.23
N ASP A 418 18.19 -3.99 39.55
CA ASP A 418 17.15 -3.23 40.25
C ASP A 418 17.31 -1.71 40.08
N GLY A 419 16.22 -0.96 40.32
CA GLY A 419 16.08 0.46 39.97
C GLY A 419 17.18 1.39 40.50
N ARG A 420 17.92 1.02 41.55
CA ARG A 420 19.06 1.82 42.04
C ARG A 420 20.14 2.02 40.97
N PHE A 421 20.34 1.04 40.08
CA PHE A 421 21.30 1.12 38.97
C PHE A 421 20.80 2.00 37.81
N GLU A 422 19.48 2.15 37.69
CA GLU A 422 18.82 3.08 36.77
C GLU A 422 18.93 4.51 37.33
N ASP A 423 18.57 4.71 38.61
CA ASP A 423 18.72 5.97 39.36
C ASP A 423 20.14 6.55 39.29
N ALA A 424 21.18 5.71 39.40
CA ALA A 424 22.58 6.12 39.32
C ALA A 424 22.94 6.83 38.01
N LYS A 425 22.22 6.56 36.91
CA LYS A 425 22.47 7.19 35.60
C LYS A 425 21.68 8.49 35.40
N ARG A 426 20.77 8.86 36.32
CA ARG A 426 19.83 9.97 36.13
C ARG A 426 20.52 11.31 35.84
N ASP A 427 21.43 11.74 36.69
CA ASP A 427 22.10 13.05 36.56
C ASP A 427 22.91 13.14 35.24
N LEU A 428 23.44 12.00 34.76
CA LEU A 428 24.12 11.90 33.47
C LEU A 428 23.14 11.98 32.30
N ASN A 429 21.97 11.32 32.37
CA ASN A 429 20.94 11.43 31.35
C ASN A 429 20.35 12.86 31.27
N GLU A 430 20.13 13.53 32.41
CA GLU A 430 19.73 14.95 32.47
C GLU A 430 20.75 15.83 31.72
N ALA A 431 22.05 15.58 31.89
CA ALA A 431 23.10 16.36 31.24
C ALA A 431 23.33 16.02 29.76
N LEU A 432 23.06 14.78 29.33
CA LEU A 432 23.21 14.34 27.93
C LEU A 432 21.98 14.70 27.06
N TYR A 433 20.78 14.62 27.64
CA TYR A 433 19.53 14.61 26.87
C TYR A 433 18.47 15.59 27.39
N GLY A 434 18.72 16.31 28.49
CA GLY A 434 17.76 17.26 29.05
C GLY A 434 16.51 16.62 29.69
N THR A 435 16.51 15.31 29.91
CA THR A 435 15.41 14.58 30.55
C THR A 435 15.13 15.13 31.95
N ASP A 436 13.85 15.22 32.32
CA ASP A 436 13.40 15.71 33.61
C ASP A 436 13.89 14.84 34.78
N ARG A 437 14.06 15.43 35.98
CA ARG A 437 14.59 14.74 37.17
C ARG A 437 13.71 13.63 37.75
N GLY A 438 12.48 13.46 37.25
CA GLY A 438 11.62 12.32 37.54
C GLY A 438 11.63 11.22 36.46
N GLY A 439 12.27 11.48 35.33
CA GLY A 439 12.02 10.80 34.07
C GLY A 439 12.82 9.54 33.82
N PHE A 440 12.22 8.39 34.11
CA PHE A 440 12.52 7.14 33.40
C PHE A 440 11.26 6.66 32.68
N VAL A 441 11.44 6.05 31.50
CA VAL A 441 10.33 5.42 30.78
C VAL A 441 9.66 4.36 31.67
N PRO A 442 8.31 4.29 31.73
CA PRO A 442 7.62 3.32 32.58
C PRO A 442 8.10 1.89 32.34
N ARG A 443 8.25 1.09 33.40
CA ARG A 443 8.86 -0.26 33.30
C ARG A 443 8.21 -1.16 32.23
N TRP A 444 6.90 -1.03 32.00
CA TRP A 444 6.21 -1.79 30.95
C TRP A 444 6.72 -1.41 29.55
N GLU A 445 7.00 -0.14 29.29
CA GLU A 445 7.52 0.34 28.01
C GLU A 445 8.92 -0.19 27.77
N PHE A 446 9.82 -0.02 28.76
CA PHE A 446 11.15 -0.61 28.75
C PHE A 446 11.07 -2.13 28.46
N CYS A 447 10.18 -2.85 29.15
CA CYS A 447 10.06 -4.30 28.98
C CYS A 447 9.47 -4.70 27.63
N VAL A 448 8.53 -3.94 27.04
CA VAL A 448 8.07 -4.19 25.66
C VAL A 448 9.20 -3.93 24.66
N GLU A 449 10.00 -2.86 24.83
CA GLU A 449 11.15 -2.60 23.96
C GLU A 449 12.24 -3.69 24.06
N GLN A 450 12.62 -4.12 25.27
CA GLN A 450 13.58 -5.23 25.42
C GLN A 450 13.01 -6.55 24.87
N THR A 451 11.70 -6.79 25.01
CA THR A 451 11.03 -7.94 24.37
C THR A 451 11.07 -7.85 22.84
N SER A 452 10.92 -6.64 22.29
CA SER A 452 11.02 -6.39 20.85
C SER A 452 12.44 -6.62 20.31
N ARG A 453 13.48 -6.33 21.11
CA ARG A 453 14.87 -6.66 20.78
C ARG A 453 15.14 -8.17 20.85
N ALA A 454 14.66 -8.84 21.89
CA ALA A 454 14.96 -10.26 22.13
C ALA A 454 14.14 -11.24 21.29
N VAL A 455 12.84 -10.97 21.09
CA VAL A 455 11.87 -11.88 20.43
C VAL A 455 11.01 -11.11 19.41
N GLY A 456 11.62 -10.16 18.70
CA GLY A 456 10.95 -9.17 17.87
C GLY A 456 9.90 -9.69 16.89
N PHE A 457 10.20 -10.75 16.11
CA PHE A 457 9.20 -11.32 15.18
C PHE A 457 8.08 -12.11 15.91
N GLY A 458 8.37 -12.69 17.08
CA GLY A 458 7.35 -13.29 17.94
C GLY A 458 6.38 -12.26 18.53
N LEU A 459 6.91 -11.09 18.91
CA LEU A 459 6.11 -9.94 19.33
C LEU A 459 5.34 -9.31 18.16
N GLY A 460 5.93 -9.30 16.96
CA GLY A 460 5.29 -8.82 15.73
C GLY A 460 4.08 -9.64 15.28
N LEU A 461 4.09 -10.96 15.51
CA LEU A 461 2.89 -11.79 15.31
C LEU A 461 1.74 -11.34 16.23
N LEU A 462 2.01 -11.11 17.52
CA LEU A 462 1.01 -10.58 18.46
C LEU A 462 0.51 -9.20 18.03
N TYR A 463 1.41 -8.32 17.54
CA TYR A 463 1.02 -7.00 17.03
C TYR A 463 0.04 -7.08 15.85
N VAL A 464 0.41 -7.82 14.80
CA VAL A 464 -0.36 -7.94 13.54
C VAL A 464 -1.75 -8.54 13.82
N GLU A 465 -1.82 -9.56 14.68
CA GLU A 465 -3.08 -10.14 15.16
C GLU A 465 -3.92 -9.11 15.93
N TYR A 466 -3.31 -8.37 16.87
CA TYR A 466 -4.00 -7.41 17.74
C TYR A 466 -4.60 -6.23 16.97
N VAL A 467 -3.87 -5.65 16.01
CA VAL A 467 -4.36 -4.51 15.21
C VAL A 467 -5.18 -4.91 13.97
N GLY A 468 -5.29 -6.22 13.68
CA GLY A 468 -6.03 -6.73 12.54
C GLY A 468 -5.44 -6.35 11.18
N PHE A 469 -4.13 -6.15 11.10
CA PHE A 469 -3.45 -5.78 9.85
C PHE A 469 -3.53 -6.96 8.86
N ASN A 470 -4.10 -6.72 7.69
CA ASN A 470 -4.48 -7.78 6.75
C ASN A 470 -4.03 -7.49 5.30
N SER A 471 -4.25 -8.45 4.41
CA SER A 471 -3.84 -8.38 2.99
C SER A 471 -4.36 -7.15 2.25
N THR A 472 -5.53 -6.59 2.63
CA THR A 472 -6.07 -5.38 1.99
C THR A 472 -5.22 -4.15 2.31
N HIS A 473 -4.75 -4.02 3.55
CA HIS A 473 -3.83 -2.93 3.93
C HIS A 473 -2.52 -3.04 3.15
N LYS A 474 -1.96 -4.25 3.09
CA LYS A 474 -0.75 -4.56 2.34
C LYS A 474 -0.84 -4.17 0.86
N ILE A 475 -1.87 -4.63 0.15
CA ILE A 475 -2.06 -4.34 -1.29
C ILE A 475 -2.17 -2.82 -1.56
N GLN A 476 -2.78 -2.04 -0.66
CA GLN A 476 -2.90 -0.60 -0.84
C GLN A 476 -1.56 0.13 -0.64
N VAL A 477 -0.76 -0.27 0.34
CA VAL A 477 0.58 0.29 0.55
C VAL A 477 1.54 -0.14 -0.58
N GLU A 478 1.52 -1.41 -1.00
CA GLU A 478 2.27 -1.87 -2.19
C GLU A 478 1.91 -1.09 -3.46
N LYS A 479 0.63 -0.73 -3.63
CA LYS A 479 0.19 0.11 -4.76
C LYS A 479 0.71 1.53 -4.66
N LEU A 480 0.77 2.10 -3.45
CA LEU A 480 1.33 3.43 -3.22
C LEU A 480 2.85 3.44 -3.50
N ILE A 481 3.60 2.41 -3.09
CA ILE A 481 5.04 2.27 -3.44
C ILE A 481 5.21 2.21 -4.97
N LYS A 482 4.41 1.39 -5.66
CA LYS A 482 4.46 1.29 -7.14
C LYS A 482 4.18 2.62 -7.82
N ASN A 483 3.18 3.38 -7.36
CA ASN A 483 2.87 4.69 -7.91
C ASN A 483 4.03 5.71 -7.74
N LEU A 484 4.74 5.67 -6.62
CA LEU A 484 5.91 6.52 -6.37
C LEU A 484 7.12 6.07 -7.22
N SER A 485 7.31 4.76 -7.38
CA SER A 485 8.35 4.20 -8.25
C SER A 485 8.18 4.61 -9.73
N GLU A 486 6.95 4.62 -10.26
CA GLU A 486 6.69 5.12 -11.61
C GLU A 486 6.99 6.62 -11.74
N VAL A 487 6.64 7.44 -10.74
CA VAL A 487 7.02 8.87 -10.74
C VAL A 487 8.53 9.05 -10.77
N TYR A 488 9.31 8.27 -10.00
CA TYR A 488 10.77 8.35 -10.11
C TYR A 488 11.30 7.96 -11.50
N LYS A 489 10.68 7.00 -12.21
CA LYS A 489 11.06 6.68 -13.60
C LYS A 489 10.78 7.85 -14.55
N ASP A 490 9.63 8.51 -14.40
CA ASP A 490 9.25 9.71 -15.15
C ASP A 490 10.16 10.91 -14.79
N THR A 491 10.59 11.05 -13.54
CA THR A 491 11.59 12.04 -13.10
C THR A 491 12.94 11.75 -13.75
N ILE A 492 13.41 10.49 -13.72
CA ILE A 492 14.69 10.06 -14.32
C ILE A 492 14.75 10.36 -15.83
N ASP A 493 13.64 10.25 -16.57
CA ASP A 493 13.57 10.65 -17.98
C ASP A 493 13.77 12.16 -18.22
N GLN A 494 13.56 12.98 -17.19
CA GLN A 494 13.66 14.45 -17.26
C GLN A 494 15.01 14.97 -16.72
N LEU A 495 15.85 14.13 -16.11
CA LEU A 495 17.13 14.53 -15.53
C LEU A 495 18.18 14.82 -16.61
N THR A 496 18.32 16.08 -17.00
CA THR A 496 19.27 16.54 -18.02
C THR A 496 20.75 16.30 -17.70
N TRP A 497 21.07 15.94 -16.46
CA TRP A 497 22.42 15.66 -15.97
C TRP A 497 22.77 14.16 -15.94
N MET A 498 21.78 13.28 -16.11
CA MET A 498 21.96 11.83 -16.12
C MET A 498 21.97 11.32 -17.57
N ASP A 499 23.02 10.59 -17.95
CA ASP A 499 23.10 10.02 -19.29
C ASP A 499 22.12 8.84 -19.49
N ASN A 500 21.74 8.57 -20.75
CA ASN A 500 20.78 7.52 -21.10
C ASN A 500 21.17 6.10 -20.65
N VAL A 501 22.46 5.80 -20.47
CA VAL A 501 22.93 4.48 -20.00
C VAL A 501 22.71 4.38 -18.50
N THR A 502 23.12 5.39 -17.73
CA THR A 502 22.91 5.44 -16.28
C THR A 502 21.41 5.51 -15.94
N SER A 503 20.61 6.28 -16.69
CA SER A 503 19.14 6.31 -16.60
C SER A 503 18.50 4.93 -16.80
N GLY A 504 18.95 4.18 -17.81
CA GLY A 504 18.48 2.81 -18.05
C GLY A 504 18.72 1.88 -16.86
N PHE A 505 19.93 1.91 -16.28
CA PHE A 505 20.26 1.12 -15.09
C PHE A 505 19.54 1.59 -13.83
N ALA A 506 19.29 2.90 -13.67
CA ALA A 506 18.56 3.43 -12.52
C ALA A 506 17.11 2.94 -12.51
N LYS A 507 16.47 2.85 -13.69
CA LYS A 507 15.13 2.26 -13.84
C LYS A 507 15.14 0.75 -13.63
N GLU A 508 16.13 0.02 -14.14
CA GLU A 508 16.29 -1.42 -13.86
C GLU A 508 16.46 -1.68 -12.34
N LYS A 509 17.16 -0.78 -11.62
CA LYS A 509 17.27 -0.82 -10.17
C LYS A 509 15.92 -0.62 -9.48
N LEU A 510 15.15 0.41 -9.85
CA LEU A 510 13.77 0.63 -9.35
C LEU A 510 12.86 -0.59 -9.59
N ASP A 511 12.85 -1.14 -10.81
CA ASP A 511 12.04 -2.32 -11.17
C ASP A 511 12.47 -3.61 -10.43
N SER A 512 13.69 -3.62 -9.90
CA SER A 512 14.24 -4.74 -9.15
C SER A 512 14.01 -4.64 -7.64
N ILE A 513 13.49 -3.52 -7.11
CA ILE A 513 13.30 -3.34 -5.66
C ILE A 513 12.34 -4.39 -5.10
N VAL A 514 12.78 -5.07 -4.03
CA VAL A 514 11.97 -6.03 -3.27
C VAL A 514 11.11 -5.30 -2.24
N LEU A 515 9.79 -5.59 -2.21
CA LEU A 515 8.83 -4.88 -1.34
C LEU A 515 8.39 -5.72 -0.13
N ASN A 516 8.77 -5.27 1.06
CA ASN A 516 8.42 -5.85 2.36
C ASN A 516 7.36 -5.00 3.06
N VAL A 517 6.08 -5.24 2.78
CA VAL A 517 4.97 -4.41 3.31
C VAL A 517 4.20 -5.10 4.44
N GLY A 518 3.98 -4.39 5.56
CA GLY A 518 3.24 -4.80 6.75
C GLY A 518 3.97 -5.85 7.58
N TYR A 519 3.98 -7.07 7.05
CA TYR A 519 4.56 -8.26 7.67
C TYR A 519 5.02 -9.25 6.58
N PRO A 520 6.02 -10.12 6.86
CA PRO A 520 6.38 -11.22 5.97
C PRO A 520 5.15 -12.05 5.57
N LEU A 521 4.90 -12.14 4.25
CA LEU A 521 3.86 -13.04 3.69
C LEU A 521 4.42 -14.43 3.35
N SER A 522 5.75 -14.55 3.32
CA SER A 522 6.47 -15.80 3.13
C SER A 522 6.44 -16.66 4.40
N ASP A 523 6.96 -17.86 4.24
CA ASP A 523 7.25 -18.86 5.27
C ASP A 523 7.81 -18.27 6.58
N ASP A 524 8.51 -17.13 6.57
CA ASP A 524 9.17 -16.50 7.72
C ASP A 524 8.25 -16.08 8.90
N LEU A 525 6.97 -15.77 8.60
CA LEU A 525 5.92 -15.58 9.62
C LEU A 525 4.88 -16.71 9.66
N HIS A 526 5.11 -17.82 8.94
CA HIS A 526 4.39 -19.04 9.26
C HIS A 526 4.76 -19.41 10.71
N PRO A 527 3.79 -19.61 11.64
CA PRO A 527 4.09 -19.74 13.06
C PRO A 527 5.18 -20.79 13.36
N ALA A 528 5.20 -21.91 12.63
CA ALA A 528 6.22 -22.95 12.78
C ALA A 528 7.65 -22.47 12.49
N ILE A 529 7.86 -21.51 11.59
CA ILE A 529 9.19 -21.01 11.21
C ILE A 529 9.64 -19.90 12.16
N THR A 530 8.75 -18.98 12.54
CA THR A 530 9.05 -18.02 13.62
C THR A 530 9.35 -18.77 14.92
N ASP A 531 8.57 -19.80 15.27
CA ASP A 531 8.83 -20.70 16.40
C ASP A 531 10.19 -21.41 16.26
N SER A 532 10.55 -21.89 15.06
CA SER A 532 11.84 -22.54 14.81
C SER A 532 13.03 -21.58 14.96
N SER A 533 12.88 -20.33 14.53
CA SER A 533 13.93 -19.30 14.59
C SER A 533 14.31 -18.97 16.04
N TYR A 534 13.35 -19.01 16.96
CA TYR A 534 13.61 -18.82 18.40
C TYR A 534 13.75 -20.14 19.17
N MET A 535 13.75 -21.32 18.54
CA MET A 535 13.70 -22.61 19.23
C MET A 535 14.82 -22.77 20.27
N ASP A 536 16.03 -22.35 19.93
CA ASP A 536 17.23 -22.40 20.77
C ASP A 536 17.26 -21.38 21.92
N LEU A 537 16.46 -20.30 21.85
CA LEU A 537 16.41 -19.29 22.91
C LEU A 537 15.69 -19.86 24.15
N THR A 538 16.44 -20.22 25.17
CA THR A 538 15.89 -20.71 26.45
C THR A 538 15.51 -19.54 27.33
N LEU A 539 14.28 -19.53 27.86
CA LEU A 539 13.78 -18.49 28.74
C LEU A 539 13.33 -19.07 30.08
N THR A 540 13.45 -18.23 31.10
CA THR A 540 13.12 -18.50 32.50
C THR A 540 12.29 -17.34 33.06
N ASP A 541 11.89 -17.45 34.33
CA ASP A 541 11.29 -16.36 35.11
C ASP A 541 12.34 -15.35 35.63
N ASP A 542 13.63 -15.51 35.32
CA ASP A 542 14.73 -14.61 35.69
C ASP A 542 15.17 -13.72 34.51
N TYR A 543 14.87 -12.41 34.61
CA TYR A 543 15.19 -11.44 33.57
C TYR A 543 16.69 -11.31 33.27
N PHE A 544 17.55 -11.29 34.31
CA PHE A 544 18.98 -11.13 34.10
C PHE A 544 19.57 -12.34 33.35
N GLN A 545 19.13 -13.54 33.71
CA GLN A 545 19.51 -14.76 32.98
C GLN A 545 18.94 -14.78 31.56
N ASN A 546 17.71 -14.30 31.34
CA ASN A 546 17.13 -14.21 29.99
C ASN A 546 17.91 -13.26 29.08
N MET A 547 18.48 -12.17 29.60
CA MET A 547 19.37 -11.28 28.83
C MET A 547 20.68 -11.99 28.43
N LEU A 548 21.30 -12.76 29.32
CA LEU A 548 22.47 -13.58 28.99
C LEU A 548 22.15 -14.65 27.93
N ASN A 549 21.04 -15.36 28.11
CA ASN A 549 20.57 -16.36 27.14
C ASN A 549 20.27 -15.74 25.77
N TYR A 550 19.80 -14.49 25.74
CA TYR A 550 19.60 -13.72 24.51
C TYR A 550 20.94 -13.41 23.81
N TYR A 551 21.97 -12.92 24.52
CA TYR A 551 23.28 -12.65 23.91
C TYR A 551 23.94 -13.93 23.36
N GLU A 552 23.86 -15.06 24.09
CA GLU A 552 24.32 -16.36 23.57
C GLU A 552 23.55 -16.79 22.30
N PHE A 553 22.23 -16.58 22.27
CA PHE A 553 21.37 -16.89 21.13
C PHE A 553 21.65 -15.99 19.91
N GLU A 554 21.89 -14.69 20.12
CA GLU A 554 22.28 -13.75 19.06
C GLU A 554 23.59 -14.21 18.39
N MET A 555 24.58 -14.59 19.20
CA MET A 555 25.88 -15.07 18.72
C MET A 555 25.78 -16.44 18.02
N LYS A 556 24.87 -17.33 18.47
CA LYS A 556 24.53 -18.57 17.74
C LYS A 556 23.86 -18.27 16.40
N SER A 557 23.01 -17.25 16.34
CA SER A 557 22.30 -16.82 15.12
C SER A 557 23.27 -16.20 14.11
N MET A 558 24.17 -15.33 14.57
CA MET A 558 25.25 -14.74 13.76
C MET A 558 26.15 -15.81 13.13
N LYS A 559 26.56 -16.81 13.92
CA LYS A 559 27.32 -17.98 13.44
C LYS A 559 26.56 -18.84 12.44
N THR A 560 25.23 -18.92 12.57
CA THR A 560 24.37 -19.63 11.61
C THR A 560 24.29 -18.89 10.27
N ALA A 561 24.21 -17.55 10.30
CA ALA A 561 24.28 -16.71 9.09
C ALA A 561 25.66 -16.77 8.42
N TYR A 562 26.76 -16.85 9.18
CA TYR A 562 28.09 -17.07 8.60
C TYR A 562 28.19 -18.40 7.84
N ASN A 563 27.64 -19.48 8.41
CA ASN A 563 27.64 -20.81 7.79
C ASN A 563 26.75 -20.91 6.54
N ARG A 564 25.53 -20.36 6.60
CA ARG A 564 24.50 -20.60 5.58
C ARG A 564 24.49 -19.56 4.45
N GLY A 565 25.24 -18.48 4.59
CA GLY A 565 25.09 -17.28 3.75
C GLY A 565 23.95 -16.40 4.23
N GLN A 566 23.65 -15.37 3.46
CA GLN A 566 22.59 -14.41 3.77
C GLN A 566 21.25 -14.85 3.19
N ASP A 567 20.19 -14.60 3.96
CA ASP A 567 18.82 -14.78 3.50
C ASP A 567 18.28 -13.46 2.94
N THR A 568 18.15 -13.40 1.61
CA THR A 568 17.68 -12.20 0.89
C THR A 568 16.17 -11.94 1.02
N HIS A 569 15.43 -12.82 1.70
CA HIS A 569 14.02 -12.63 2.04
C HIS A 569 13.81 -12.20 3.50
N LYS A 570 14.86 -12.26 4.32
CA LYS A 570 14.82 -11.83 5.72
C LYS A 570 14.56 -10.32 5.82
N TRP A 571 13.62 -9.97 6.68
CA TRP A 571 13.30 -8.57 6.99
C TRP A 571 14.33 -7.94 7.92
N THR A 572 14.66 -6.68 7.65
CA THR A 572 15.49 -5.81 8.49
C THR A 572 14.74 -5.32 9.73
N MET A 573 13.45 -4.98 9.57
CA MET A 573 12.58 -4.45 10.63
C MET A 573 11.49 -5.44 11.07
N THR A 574 11.06 -5.31 12.31
CA THR A 574 9.94 -6.09 12.88
C THR A 574 8.59 -5.45 12.54
N PRO A 575 7.47 -6.21 12.44
CA PRO A 575 6.15 -5.67 12.09
C PRO A 575 5.66 -4.51 12.98
N GLN A 576 6.09 -4.45 14.23
CA GLN A 576 5.78 -3.42 15.21
C GLN A 576 6.68 -2.17 15.16
N THR A 577 7.67 -2.11 14.28
CA THR A 577 8.55 -0.94 14.13
C THR A 577 7.77 0.22 13.47
N VAL A 578 7.90 1.44 13.99
CA VAL A 578 7.24 2.66 13.47
C VAL A 578 8.25 3.49 12.70
N GLU A 579 8.63 2.98 11.54
CA GLU A 579 9.73 3.48 10.70
C GLU A 579 9.58 2.88 9.29
N ALA A 580 10.48 3.20 8.37
CA ALA A 580 10.69 2.45 7.13
C ALA A 580 12.21 2.28 6.91
N ASP A 581 12.63 1.45 5.96
CA ASP A 581 14.05 1.16 5.70
C ASP A 581 14.30 0.70 4.25
N TYR A 582 15.40 1.15 3.67
CA TYR A 582 15.98 0.66 2.42
C TYR A 582 17.31 -0.07 2.66
N ASN A 583 17.30 -1.38 2.40
CA ASN A 583 18.49 -2.22 2.49
C ASN A 583 19.28 -2.25 1.16
N VAL A 584 20.45 -1.62 1.16
CA VAL A 584 21.39 -1.56 0.02
C VAL A 584 21.85 -2.93 -0.50
N TYR A 585 22.02 -3.93 0.38
CA TYR A 585 22.59 -5.24 0.04
C TYR A 585 21.61 -6.17 -0.68
N PHE A 586 20.30 -5.93 -0.50
CA PHE A 586 19.24 -6.74 -1.12
C PHE A 586 18.34 -5.93 -2.05
N ASN A 587 18.60 -4.63 -2.23
CA ASN A 587 17.79 -3.70 -3.01
C ASN A 587 16.31 -3.79 -2.58
N GLN A 588 16.05 -3.57 -1.29
CA GLN A 588 14.79 -3.95 -0.64
C GLN A 588 14.26 -2.81 0.24
N ILE A 589 12.96 -2.50 0.12
CA ILE A 589 12.26 -1.54 0.99
C ILE A 589 11.37 -2.29 1.97
N THR A 590 11.49 -1.98 3.26
CA THR A 590 10.66 -2.51 4.35
C THR A 590 9.77 -1.41 4.94
N VAL A 591 8.47 -1.64 4.91
CA VAL A 591 7.41 -0.78 5.49
C VAL A 591 6.60 -1.63 6.47
N PRO A 592 6.94 -1.66 7.77
CA PRO A 592 6.24 -2.46 8.78
C PRO A 592 4.76 -2.10 8.97
N ALA A 593 4.01 -2.96 9.66
CA ALA A 593 2.59 -2.77 9.94
C ALA A 593 2.33 -1.58 10.88
N ALA A 594 3.26 -1.24 11.77
CA ALA A 594 3.06 -0.19 12.77
C ALA A 594 3.27 1.25 12.25
N VAL A 595 4.04 1.47 11.19
CA VAL A 595 4.05 2.78 10.50
C VAL A 595 2.77 2.99 9.67
N ALA A 596 2.15 1.91 9.19
CA ALA A 596 0.93 1.94 8.38
C ALA A 596 -0.37 2.19 9.19
N GLN A 597 -0.35 3.15 10.12
CA GLN A 597 -1.49 3.59 10.94
C GLN A 597 -1.59 5.13 11.03
N PRO A 598 -2.69 5.71 11.55
CA PRO A 598 -2.81 7.17 11.65
C PRO A 598 -1.79 7.82 12.61
N PRO A 599 -1.23 9.00 12.28
CA PRO A 599 -1.62 9.87 11.16
C PRO A 599 -1.09 9.43 9.79
N PHE A 600 0.00 8.66 9.75
CA PHE A 600 0.74 8.31 8.52
C PHE A 600 -0.11 7.62 7.45
N TYR A 601 -1.00 6.69 7.85
CA TYR A 601 -1.82 5.95 6.91
C TYR A 601 -3.22 5.60 7.45
N SER A 602 -4.22 5.67 6.57
CA SER A 602 -5.48 4.94 6.73
C SER A 602 -6.10 4.62 5.37
N THR A 603 -6.73 3.45 5.26
CA THR A 603 -7.57 3.07 4.11
C THR A 603 -8.77 4.01 3.89
N LYS A 604 -9.12 4.83 4.90
CA LYS A 604 -10.21 5.81 4.88
C LYS A 604 -9.75 7.28 4.85
N ASN A 605 -8.46 7.55 4.98
CA ASN A 605 -7.93 8.92 4.85
C ASN A 605 -8.14 9.44 3.41
N LEU A 606 -8.19 10.77 3.26
CA LEU A 606 -8.07 11.39 1.94
C LEU A 606 -6.71 11.01 1.33
N LYS A 607 -6.69 10.69 0.03
CA LYS A 607 -5.48 10.14 -0.62
C LYS A 607 -4.26 11.03 -0.45
N PHE A 608 -4.42 12.35 -0.54
CA PHE A 608 -3.30 13.28 -0.39
C PHE A 608 -2.68 13.23 1.01
N VAL A 609 -3.45 12.93 2.07
CA VAL A 609 -2.91 12.77 3.44
C VAL A 609 -2.03 11.52 3.51
N ASN A 610 -2.46 10.40 2.92
CA ASN A 610 -1.63 9.19 2.85
C ASN A 610 -0.36 9.42 2.01
N TYR A 611 -0.42 10.18 0.92
CA TYR A 611 0.77 10.50 0.13
C TYR A 611 1.70 11.49 0.84
N ALA A 612 1.19 12.54 1.47
CA ALA A 612 1.99 13.53 2.18
C ALA A 612 2.65 12.97 3.46
N ALA A 613 2.05 11.94 4.08
CA ALA A 613 2.60 11.29 5.27
C ALA A 613 3.37 9.99 4.91
N ILE A 614 2.74 8.80 4.91
CA ILE A 614 3.46 7.55 4.61
C ILE A 614 4.05 7.51 3.18
N GLY A 615 3.47 8.25 2.24
CA GLY A 615 4.00 8.35 0.87
C GLY A 615 5.34 9.07 0.80
N THR A 616 5.53 10.16 1.55
CA THR A 616 6.82 10.85 1.66
C THR A 616 7.87 9.93 2.26
N MET A 617 7.55 9.20 3.34
CA MET A 617 8.46 8.21 3.94
C MET A 617 8.88 7.13 2.93
N ILE A 618 7.91 6.54 2.23
CA ILE A 618 8.18 5.52 1.20
C ILE A 618 8.97 6.09 0.01
N ALA A 619 8.73 7.34 -0.33
CA ALA A 619 9.44 8.03 -1.40
C ALA A 619 10.89 8.35 -1.01
N HIS A 620 11.14 8.65 0.27
CA HIS A 620 12.46 8.79 0.87
C HIS A 620 13.23 7.46 0.80
N GLU A 621 12.64 6.33 1.22
CA GLU A 621 13.27 4.99 1.07
C GLU A 621 13.62 4.64 -0.40
N LEU A 622 12.79 5.05 -1.35
CA LEU A 622 13.07 4.85 -2.78
C LEU A 622 14.28 5.67 -3.27
N VAL A 623 14.64 6.77 -2.60
CA VAL A 623 15.79 7.62 -2.96
C VAL A 623 17.08 7.15 -2.29
N HIS A 624 17.03 6.46 -1.16
CA HIS A 624 18.20 5.74 -0.62
C HIS A 624 18.76 4.67 -1.59
N ALA A 625 18.02 4.29 -2.64
CA ALA A 625 18.57 3.51 -3.75
C ALA A 625 19.55 4.30 -4.65
N PHE A 626 19.61 5.63 -4.55
CA PHE A 626 20.36 6.54 -5.44
C PHE A 626 21.13 7.65 -4.72
N ASP A 627 21.13 7.67 -3.38
CA ASP A 627 21.87 8.62 -2.57
C ASP A 627 23.41 8.37 -2.59
N THR A 628 24.14 9.04 -1.71
CA THR A 628 25.61 8.92 -1.56
C THR A 628 26.08 7.50 -1.28
N ARG A 629 25.25 6.63 -0.71
CA ARG A 629 25.58 5.21 -0.43
C ARG A 629 24.97 4.30 -1.49
N GLY A 630 23.67 4.41 -1.73
CA GLY A 630 22.90 3.57 -2.62
C GLY A 630 23.35 3.62 -4.08
N SER A 631 23.83 4.78 -4.55
CA SER A 631 24.37 4.93 -5.91
C SER A 631 25.60 4.06 -6.20
N HIS A 632 26.30 3.54 -5.18
CA HIS A 632 27.43 2.62 -5.35
C HIS A 632 27.01 1.13 -5.43
N TYR A 633 25.73 0.81 -5.16
CA TYR A 633 25.21 -0.56 -5.23
C TYR A 633 24.31 -0.73 -6.46
N ASN A 634 24.51 -1.78 -7.25
CA ASN A 634 23.64 -2.08 -8.40
C ASN A 634 22.30 -2.73 -7.97
N TYR A 635 21.47 -3.11 -8.94
CA TYR A 635 20.15 -3.71 -8.69
C TYR A 635 20.14 -5.07 -7.95
N LYS A 636 21.31 -5.70 -7.77
CA LYS A 636 21.49 -6.94 -6.97
C LYS A 636 22.01 -6.68 -5.56
N GLY A 637 22.23 -5.41 -5.21
CA GLY A 637 22.94 -5.02 -3.99
C GLY A 637 24.42 -5.38 -4.00
N THR A 638 25.04 -5.42 -5.19
CA THR A 638 26.50 -5.54 -5.33
C THR A 638 27.12 -4.15 -5.45
N LEU A 639 28.12 -3.87 -4.61
CA LEU A 639 29.00 -2.71 -4.65
C LEU A 639 29.83 -2.73 -5.95
N THR A 640 29.53 -1.80 -6.87
CA THR A 640 30.22 -1.66 -8.16
C THR A 640 29.93 -0.28 -8.73
N GLU A 641 30.87 0.32 -9.47
CA GLU A 641 30.51 1.50 -10.24
C GLU A 641 29.66 1.08 -11.46
N TRP A 642 28.47 1.65 -11.57
CA TRP A 642 27.53 1.43 -12.67
C TRP A 642 27.08 2.75 -13.35
N TRP A 643 27.56 3.89 -12.86
CA TRP A 643 27.34 5.20 -13.45
C TRP A 643 28.49 5.55 -14.40
N THR A 644 28.21 6.39 -15.40
CA THR A 644 29.30 6.97 -16.18
C THR A 644 30.06 8.02 -15.34
N PRO A 645 31.38 8.22 -15.57
CA PRO A 645 32.14 9.26 -14.85
C PRO A 645 31.56 10.66 -14.96
N THR A 646 30.83 10.96 -16.05
CA THR A 646 30.11 12.23 -16.23
C THR A 646 28.94 12.34 -15.25
N THR A 647 28.08 11.33 -15.18
CA THR A 647 26.91 11.32 -14.28
C THR A 647 27.32 11.30 -12.81
N ARG A 648 28.39 10.55 -12.45
CA ARG A 648 28.98 10.55 -11.10
C ARG A 648 29.40 11.96 -10.66
N LYS A 649 30.18 12.66 -11.50
CA LYS A 649 30.62 14.04 -11.24
C LYS A 649 29.46 15.04 -11.15
N GLU A 650 28.47 14.93 -12.04
CA GLU A 650 27.28 15.80 -12.02
C GLU A 650 26.44 15.62 -10.75
N PHE A 651 26.38 14.40 -10.20
CA PHE A 651 25.72 14.11 -8.93
C PHE A 651 26.50 14.64 -7.74
N GLU A 652 27.81 14.41 -7.67
CA GLU A 652 28.68 14.99 -6.63
C GLU A 652 28.53 16.51 -6.55
N GLU A 653 28.50 17.19 -7.71
CA GLU A 653 28.28 18.64 -7.76
C GLU A 653 26.92 19.06 -7.20
N LYS A 654 25.86 18.27 -7.42
CA LYS A 654 24.50 18.57 -6.92
C LYS A 654 24.32 18.19 -5.44
N ALA A 655 24.85 17.05 -5.02
CA ALA A 655 24.92 16.64 -3.62
C ALA A 655 25.66 17.68 -2.78
N SER A 656 26.80 18.19 -3.28
CA SER A 656 27.55 19.28 -2.62
C SER A 656 26.72 20.57 -2.44
N CYS A 657 25.67 20.77 -3.23
CA CYS A 657 24.76 21.90 -3.05
C CYS A 657 23.87 21.73 -1.81
N MET A 658 23.34 20.53 -1.59
CA MET A 658 22.59 20.19 -0.37
C MET A 658 23.50 20.18 0.85
N GLU A 659 24.71 19.63 0.73
CA GLU A 659 25.74 19.66 1.78
C GLU A 659 26.01 21.10 2.27
N ARG A 660 26.24 22.04 1.34
CA ARG A 660 26.43 23.47 1.66
C ARG A 660 25.17 24.14 2.20
N GLN A 661 23.99 23.76 1.73
CA GLN A 661 22.71 24.31 2.20
C GLN A 661 22.47 23.92 3.66
N TYR A 662 22.51 22.62 3.97
CA TYR A 662 22.26 22.13 5.32
C TYR A 662 23.39 22.52 6.27
N GLY A 663 24.65 22.54 5.80
CA GLY A 663 25.79 23.06 6.56
C GLY A 663 25.70 24.56 6.93
N ALA A 664 24.79 25.31 6.33
CA ALA A 664 24.53 26.71 6.67
C ALA A 664 23.41 26.90 7.70
N TYR A 665 22.64 25.85 8.03
CA TYR A 665 21.63 25.91 9.09
C TYR A 665 22.30 25.94 10.47
N GLU A 666 21.70 26.67 11.40
CA GLU A 666 22.17 26.86 12.78
C GLU A 666 20.99 26.70 13.74
N GLU A 667 21.14 25.84 14.75
CA GLU A 667 20.16 25.62 15.81
C GLU A 667 20.87 25.78 17.16
N GLN A 668 20.40 26.70 18.01
CA GLN A 668 20.96 26.98 19.34
C GLN A 668 22.48 27.26 19.37
N GLY A 669 23.05 27.85 18.31
CA GLY A 669 24.48 28.13 18.19
C GLY A 669 25.31 26.97 17.62
N TRP A 670 24.68 25.89 17.16
CA TRP A 670 25.33 24.74 16.54
C TRP A 670 24.94 24.62 15.07
N HIS A 671 25.92 24.46 14.19
CA HIS A 671 25.65 24.16 12.79
C HIS A 671 25.30 22.68 12.57
N VAL A 672 24.38 22.43 11.65
CA VAL A 672 24.11 21.08 11.16
C VAL A 672 25.32 20.60 10.35
N ASP A 673 25.75 19.36 10.58
CA ASP A 673 26.76 18.72 9.74
C ASP A 673 26.12 18.29 8.40
N GLY A 674 26.23 19.16 7.41
CA GLY A 674 25.70 18.95 6.06
C GLY A 674 26.34 17.77 5.31
N HIS A 675 27.54 17.33 5.70
CA HIS A 675 28.19 16.15 5.12
C HIS A 675 27.58 14.87 5.70
N ARG A 676 27.54 14.79 7.04
CA ARG A 676 26.99 13.65 7.79
C ARG A 676 25.49 13.41 7.53
N THR A 677 24.74 14.46 7.21
CA THR A 677 23.29 14.38 6.92
C THR A 677 22.97 14.20 5.43
N LEU A 678 23.98 14.20 4.54
CA LEU A 678 23.76 14.35 3.10
C LEU A 678 22.88 13.27 2.46
N GLY A 679 23.00 12.00 2.88
CA GLY A 679 22.15 10.90 2.38
C GLY A 679 20.67 11.14 2.68
N GLU A 680 20.36 11.39 3.95
CA GLU A 680 19.02 11.74 4.45
C GLU A 680 18.46 12.99 3.75
N ASN A 681 19.28 14.03 3.60
CA ASN A 681 18.87 15.28 2.95
C ASN A 681 18.48 15.05 1.47
N ILE A 682 19.23 14.22 0.75
CA ILE A 682 18.90 13.82 -0.63
C ILE A 682 17.60 13.01 -0.64
N ALA A 683 17.44 12.07 0.30
CA ALA A 683 16.26 11.23 0.43
C ALA A 683 14.98 12.02 0.73
N ASP A 684 15.03 12.98 1.65
CA ASP A 684 13.91 13.88 1.97
C ASP A 684 13.50 14.76 0.78
N ASN A 685 14.47 15.39 0.11
CA ASN A 685 14.20 16.30 -1.00
C ASN A 685 13.60 15.56 -2.22
N GLY A 686 14.17 14.39 -2.56
CA GLY A 686 13.61 13.53 -3.61
C GLY A 686 12.24 12.95 -3.22
N GLY A 687 12.14 12.48 -1.96
CA GLY A 687 10.95 11.89 -1.37
C GLY A 687 9.74 12.81 -1.42
N LEU A 688 9.90 14.02 -0.90
CA LEU A 688 8.86 15.05 -0.91
C LEU A 688 8.45 15.44 -2.33
N HIS A 689 9.42 15.60 -3.25
CA HIS A 689 9.12 15.94 -4.64
C HIS A 689 8.25 14.88 -5.32
N ALA A 690 8.63 13.60 -5.26
CA ALA A 690 7.84 12.52 -5.86
C ALA A 690 6.46 12.33 -5.21
N ALA A 691 6.38 12.44 -3.88
CA ALA A 691 5.10 12.37 -3.17
C ALA A 691 4.16 13.54 -3.55
N CYS A 692 4.71 14.75 -3.73
CA CYS A 692 3.97 15.90 -4.23
C CYS A 692 3.52 15.72 -5.69
N GLU A 693 4.36 15.18 -6.59
CA GLU A 693 3.96 14.91 -7.97
C GLU A 693 2.84 13.85 -8.04
N VAL A 694 2.89 12.77 -7.26
CA VAL A 694 1.76 11.81 -7.21
C VAL A 694 0.50 12.48 -6.63
N CYS A 695 0.63 13.31 -5.59
CA CYS A 695 -0.48 14.10 -5.05
C CYS A 695 -1.13 14.98 -6.14
N VAL A 696 -0.33 15.76 -6.86
CA VAL A 696 -0.81 16.66 -7.93
C VAL A 696 -1.35 15.87 -9.11
N SER A 697 -0.70 14.80 -9.54
CA SER A 697 -1.16 13.95 -10.65
C SER A 697 -2.47 13.23 -10.32
N ALA A 698 -2.57 12.62 -9.14
CA ALA A 698 -3.78 11.94 -8.68
C ALA A 698 -4.94 12.91 -8.43
N ALA A 699 -4.67 14.07 -7.81
CA ALA A 699 -5.67 15.12 -7.63
C ALA A 699 -6.12 15.69 -8.98
N THR A 700 -5.18 15.99 -9.89
CA THR A 700 -5.49 16.42 -11.26
C THR A 700 -6.35 15.39 -11.98
N GLN A 701 -5.99 14.10 -11.98
CA GLN A 701 -6.80 13.06 -12.60
C GLN A 701 -8.22 13.00 -12.02
N MET A 702 -8.39 13.11 -10.70
CA MET A 702 -9.71 13.10 -10.07
C MET A 702 -10.52 14.36 -10.43
N LEU A 703 -9.95 15.56 -10.26
CA LEU A 703 -10.55 16.86 -10.63
C LEU A 703 -10.87 16.97 -12.13
N THR A 704 -10.14 16.23 -12.97
CA THR A 704 -10.33 16.17 -14.41
C THR A 704 -11.66 15.49 -14.79
N TYR A 705 -12.10 14.48 -14.04
CA TYR A 705 -13.34 13.73 -14.33
C TYR A 705 -14.53 14.21 -13.49
N MET A 706 -14.27 14.82 -12.33
CA MET A 706 -15.29 15.37 -11.45
C MET A 706 -15.97 16.61 -12.04
N ASP A 707 -17.28 16.71 -11.86
CA ASP A 707 -18.06 17.93 -12.10
C ASP A 707 -18.49 18.56 -10.75
N PRO A 708 -17.66 19.47 -10.18
CA PRO A 708 -17.96 20.12 -8.92
C PRO A 708 -19.10 21.15 -8.99
N SER A 709 -19.78 21.30 -10.14
CA SER A 709 -21.01 22.09 -10.25
C SER A 709 -22.28 21.35 -9.84
N VAL A 710 -22.18 20.04 -9.57
CA VAL A 710 -23.29 19.18 -9.16
C VAL A 710 -23.08 18.74 -7.70
N PRO A 711 -24.05 18.95 -6.79
CA PRO A 711 -23.94 18.47 -5.42
C PRO A 711 -23.90 16.93 -5.38
N PRO A 712 -22.85 16.29 -4.84
CA PRO A 712 -22.76 14.82 -4.75
C PRO A 712 -23.79 14.17 -3.83
N CYS A 713 -24.41 14.92 -2.93
CA CYS A 713 -25.54 14.42 -2.15
C CYS A 713 -26.81 14.28 -3.00
N ASP A 714 -26.91 15.02 -4.12
CA ASP A 714 -28.03 14.96 -5.06
C ASP A 714 -27.75 13.95 -6.19
N ASP A 715 -26.55 13.99 -6.77
CA ASP A 715 -26.07 13.02 -7.77
C ASP A 715 -24.56 12.77 -7.65
N PHE A 716 -24.20 11.82 -6.78
CA PHE A 716 -22.80 11.41 -6.57
C PHE A 716 -22.11 10.95 -7.84
N TYR A 717 -22.82 10.26 -8.74
CA TYR A 717 -22.24 9.73 -9.98
C TYR A 717 -21.85 10.88 -10.91
N ARG A 718 -22.73 11.89 -11.05
CA ARG A 718 -22.46 13.07 -11.86
C ARG A 718 -21.43 13.99 -11.22
N TYR A 719 -21.38 14.13 -9.90
CA TYR A 719 -20.28 14.83 -9.25
C TYR A 719 -18.93 14.13 -9.49
N ALA A 720 -18.85 12.81 -9.29
CA ALA A 720 -17.60 12.06 -9.38
C ALA A 720 -17.09 11.89 -10.84
N CYS A 721 -18.01 11.77 -11.79
CA CYS A 721 -17.72 11.38 -13.17
C CYS A 721 -18.28 12.33 -14.25
N GLY A 722 -18.89 13.46 -13.90
CA GLY A 722 -19.67 14.28 -14.83
C GLY A 722 -18.89 14.85 -16.02
N ARG A 723 -17.57 15.00 -15.91
CA ARG A 723 -16.69 15.42 -17.01
C ARG A 723 -16.11 14.26 -17.82
N TRP A 724 -16.29 13.01 -17.36
CA TRP A 724 -15.74 11.81 -18.00
C TRP A 724 -16.11 11.72 -19.48
N GLY A 725 -17.41 11.80 -19.80
CA GLY A 725 -17.88 11.66 -21.19
C GLY A 725 -17.44 12.77 -22.14
N ALA A 726 -17.11 13.96 -21.62
CA ALA A 726 -16.57 15.07 -22.41
C ALA A 726 -15.08 14.89 -22.74
N ARG A 727 -14.32 14.24 -21.85
CA ARG A 727 -12.87 14.02 -22.03
C ARG A 727 -12.53 12.68 -22.66
N TYR A 728 -13.35 11.67 -22.44
CA TYR A 728 -13.32 10.38 -23.12
C TYR A 728 -14.60 10.21 -23.95
N PRO A 729 -14.69 10.91 -25.09
CA PRO A 729 -15.79 10.68 -26.03
C PRO A 729 -15.77 9.20 -26.45
N LEU A 730 -16.96 8.61 -26.57
CA LEU A 730 -17.13 7.23 -27.01
C LEU A 730 -16.43 7.04 -28.38
N PRO A 731 -15.41 6.16 -28.51
CA PRO A 731 -14.87 5.86 -29.82
C PRO A 731 -15.94 5.20 -30.70
N GLY A 732 -15.88 5.45 -32.01
CA GLY A 732 -16.94 5.17 -32.96
C GLY A 732 -17.59 3.79 -32.79
N GLY A 733 -18.92 3.78 -32.60
CA GLY A 733 -19.73 2.58 -32.44
C GLY A 733 -19.71 1.93 -31.04
N LYS A 734 -19.05 2.50 -30.02
CA LYS A 734 -19.12 2.00 -28.63
C LYS A 734 -20.24 2.65 -27.83
N LYS A 735 -20.83 1.88 -26.89
CA LYS A 735 -21.98 2.27 -26.03
C LYS A 735 -21.58 2.75 -24.64
N ARG A 736 -20.38 2.36 -24.20
CA ARG A 736 -19.79 2.71 -22.91
C ARG A 736 -18.28 2.87 -23.11
N TRP A 737 -17.66 3.69 -22.28
CA TRP A 737 -16.21 3.76 -22.17
C TRP A 737 -15.85 3.90 -20.70
N SER A 738 -15.17 2.89 -20.15
CA SER A 738 -14.74 2.84 -18.76
C SER A 738 -13.25 2.54 -18.67
N VAL A 739 -12.67 2.64 -17.47
CA VAL A 739 -11.27 2.27 -17.21
C VAL A 739 -10.96 0.83 -17.64
N TRP A 740 -11.93 -0.08 -17.54
CA TRP A 740 -11.80 -1.45 -18.04
C TRP A 740 -11.76 -1.52 -19.57
N ASP A 741 -12.61 -0.75 -20.24
CA ASP A 741 -12.63 -0.72 -21.71
C ASP A 741 -11.33 -0.09 -22.25
N ILE A 742 -10.78 0.93 -21.59
CA ILE A 742 -9.46 1.52 -21.89
C ILE A 742 -8.34 0.48 -21.76
N SER A 743 -8.26 -0.24 -20.63
CA SER A 743 -7.22 -1.25 -20.40
C SER A 743 -7.34 -2.43 -21.37
N PHE A 744 -8.56 -2.89 -21.67
CA PHE A 744 -8.80 -3.94 -22.65
C PHE A 744 -8.44 -3.49 -24.07
N HIS A 745 -8.79 -2.27 -24.45
CA HIS A 745 -8.46 -1.69 -25.76
C HIS A 745 -6.94 -1.54 -25.94
N HIS A 746 -6.21 -1.10 -24.92
CA HIS A 746 -4.74 -1.08 -24.93
C HIS A 746 -4.13 -2.48 -25.18
N ASN A 747 -4.65 -3.51 -24.52
CA ASN A 747 -4.21 -4.89 -24.78
C ASN A 747 -4.50 -5.33 -26.23
N LEU A 748 -5.66 -4.95 -26.79
CA LEU A 748 -5.97 -5.21 -28.20
C LEU A 748 -5.04 -4.45 -29.15
N GLU A 749 -4.63 -3.21 -28.83
CA GLU A 749 -3.65 -2.45 -29.62
C GLU A 749 -2.26 -3.09 -29.60
N LEU A 750 -1.81 -3.61 -28.44
CA LEU A 750 -0.56 -4.37 -28.33
C LEU A 750 -0.59 -5.63 -29.21
N ILE A 751 -1.69 -6.39 -29.18
CA ILE A 751 -1.85 -7.61 -30.00
C ILE A 751 -1.97 -7.24 -31.49
N LYS A 752 -2.78 -6.24 -31.84
CA LYS A 752 -2.90 -5.70 -33.21
C LYS A 752 -1.54 -5.34 -33.79
N ASN A 753 -0.72 -4.61 -33.06
CA ASN A 753 0.64 -4.24 -33.48
C ASN A 753 1.51 -5.49 -33.78
N ARG A 754 1.34 -6.58 -33.03
CA ARG A 754 2.01 -7.87 -33.31
C ARG A 754 1.44 -8.58 -34.54
N LEU A 755 0.13 -8.53 -34.76
CA LEU A 755 -0.52 -9.14 -35.93
C LEU A 755 -0.20 -8.38 -37.23
N GLU A 756 -0.01 -7.06 -37.17
CA GLU A 756 0.29 -6.22 -38.34
C GLU A 756 1.79 -6.18 -38.67
N ASN A 757 2.67 -6.05 -37.67
CA ASN A 757 4.11 -5.84 -37.87
C ASN A 757 4.99 -7.06 -37.53
N GLY A 758 4.41 -8.14 -37.03
CA GLY A 758 5.12 -9.39 -36.72
C GLY A 758 5.14 -10.38 -37.89
N THR A 759 5.95 -11.42 -37.78
CA THR A 759 5.91 -12.59 -38.69
C THR A 759 5.91 -13.87 -37.85
N PHE A 760 4.93 -14.74 -38.09
CA PHE A 760 4.84 -16.05 -37.42
C PHE A 760 5.22 -17.16 -38.41
N ASP A 761 6.15 -18.03 -38.02
CA ASP A 761 6.51 -19.20 -38.83
C ASP A 761 5.44 -20.28 -38.69
N LYS A 762 4.69 -20.54 -39.77
CA LYS A 762 3.62 -21.53 -39.82
C LYS A 762 4.04 -22.93 -39.33
N ASN A 763 5.31 -23.30 -39.52
CA ASN A 763 5.83 -24.61 -39.10
C ASN A 763 6.19 -24.68 -37.61
N LYS A 764 6.28 -23.54 -36.92
CA LYS A 764 6.63 -23.45 -35.50
C LYS A 764 5.48 -22.97 -34.63
N ARG A 765 4.60 -22.10 -35.15
CA ARG A 765 3.54 -21.40 -34.43
C ARG A 765 2.29 -21.27 -35.30
N LEU A 766 1.71 -22.41 -35.68
CA LEU A 766 0.54 -22.48 -36.56
C LEU A 766 -0.64 -21.63 -36.03
N ALA A 767 -0.93 -21.70 -34.72
CA ALA A 767 -2.03 -20.94 -34.12
C ALA A 767 -1.84 -19.42 -34.25
N ALA A 768 -0.64 -18.91 -33.94
CA ALA A 768 -0.32 -17.49 -34.10
C ALA A 768 -0.30 -17.04 -35.58
N TYR A 769 0.18 -17.90 -36.49
CA TYR A 769 0.13 -17.67 -37.93
C TYR A 769 -1.32 -17.60 -38.44
N ASP A 770 -2.18 -18.54 -38.04
CA ASP A 770 -3.57 -18.58 -38.46
C ASP A 770 -4.36 -17.39 -37.87
N ALA A 771 -4.05 -16.95 -36.63
CA ALA A 771 -4.60 -15.73 -36.06
C ALA A 771 -4.18 -14.45 -36.79
N GLN A 772 -2.90 -14.35 -37.20
CA GLN A 772 -2.42 -13.27 -38.07
C GLN A 772 -3.12 -13.29 -39.43
N ALA A 773 -3.20 -14.44 -40.10
CA ALA A 773 -3.88 -14.58 -41.38
C ALA A 773 -5.38 -14.24 -41.30
N PHE A 774 -6.04 -14.66 -40.22
CA PHE A 774 -7.46 -14.38 -39.96
C PHE A 774 -7.72 -12.88 -39.73
N TYR A 775 -6.91 -12.22 -38.91
CA TYR A 775 -7.01 -10.79 -38.67
C TYR A 775 -6.73 -9.98 -39.96
N LEU A 776 -5.65 -10.30 -40.68
CA LEU A 776 -5.28 -9.59 -41.92
C LEU A 776 -6.33 -9.77 -43.02
N ALA A 777 -6.90 -10.97 -43.18
CA ALA A 777 -7.99 -11.21 -44.14
C ALA A 777 -9.28 -10.45 -43.77
N CYS A 778 -9.52 -10.18 -42.49
CA CYS A 778 -10.61 -9.31 -42.07
C CYS A 778 -10.31 -7.82 -42.34
N MET A 779 -9.04 -7.41 -42.24
CA MET A 779 -8.58 -6.03 -42.46
C MET A 779 -8.50 -5.60 -43.92
N ASP A 780 -8.52 -6.53 -44.87
CA ASP A 780 -8.56 -6.25 -46.32
C ASP A 780 -9.94 -5.72 -46.75
N GLU A 781 -10.20 -4.43 -46.46
CA GLU A 781 -11.47 -3.79 -46.83
C GLU A 781 -11.64 -3.69 -48.36
N GLU A 782 -10.57 -3.51 -49.14
CA GLU A 782 -10.66 -3.47 -50.62
C GLU A 782 -11.24 -4.77 -51.17
N ARG A 783 -10.71 -5.92 -50.74
CA ARG A 783 -11.21 -7.23 -51.17
C ARG A 783 -12.63 -7.50 -50.69
N VAL A 784 -13.00 -7.03 -49.49
CA VAL A 784 -14.35 -7.21 -48.92
C VAL A 784 -15.40 -6.38 -49.68
N GLU A 785 -15.09 -5.13 -50.05
CA GLU A 785 -15.97 -4.30 -50.86
C GLU A 785 -16.11 -4.84 -52.31
N ASP A 786 -15.03 -5.37 -52.90
CA ASP A 786 -15.02 -5.99 -54.23
C ASP A 786 -15.92 -7.24 -54.33
N VAL A 787 -15.84 -8.18 -53.37
CA VAL A 787 -16.71 -9.38 -53.39
C VAL A 787 -18.16 -9.09 -52.98
N GLY A 788 -18.36 -8.08 -52.13
CA GLY A 788 -19.65 -7.67 -51.60
C GLY A 788 -20.50 -8.82 -51.04
N ALA A 789 -21.77 -8.88 -51.43
CA ALA A 789 -22.71 -9.91 -50.99
C ALA A 789 -22.47 -11.31 -51.59
N THR A 790 -21.58 -11.45 -52.59
CA THR A 790 -21.47 -12.66 -53.41
C THR A 790 -21.22 -13.94 -52.59
N PRO A 791 -20.27 -13.96 -51.62
CA PRO A 791 -20.03 -15.16 -50.81
C PRO A 791 -21.22 -15.57 -49.94
N LEU A 792 -22.02 -14.61 -49.45
CA LEU A 792 -23.25 -14.91 -48.71
C LEU A 792 -24.33 -15.46 -49.64
N LEU A 793 -24.48 -14.93 -50.86
CA LEU A 793 -25.44 -15.44 -51.84
C LEU A 793 -25.07 -16.85 -52.33
N GLU A 794 -23.79 -17.16 -52.45
CA GLU A 794 -23.30 -18.51 -52.73
C GLU A 794 -23.54 -19.46 -51.56
N LEU A 795 -23.21 -19.04 -50.35
CA LEU A 795 -23.51 -19.79 -49.13
C LEU A 795 -25.01 -20.10 -49.03
N LEU A 796 -25.89 -19.11 -49.22
CA LEU A 796 -27.34 -19.32 -49.19
C LEU A 796 -27.80 -20.34 -50.23
N LYS A 797 -27.17 -20.43 -51.41
CA LYS A 797 -27.47 -21.48 -52.41
C LYS A 797 -27.08 -22.88 -51.93
N GLU A 798 -25.99 -23.05 -51.19
CA GLU A 798 -25.63 -24.35 -50.56
C GLU A 798 -26.71 -24.84 -49.58
N PHE A 799 -27.40 -23.88 -48.93
CA PHE A 799 -28.55 -24.11 -48.05
C PHE A 799 -29.90 -24.04 -48.78
N GLY A 800 -29.92 -24.32 -50.08
CA GLY A 800 -31.16 -24.43 -50.87
C GLY A 800 -31.75 -23.11 -51.36
N GLY A 801 -31.10 -21.96 -51.10
CA GLY A 801 -31.57 -20.64 -51.49
C GLY A 801 -32.58 -20.04 -50.50
N TRP A 802 -32.54 -18.73 -50.32
CA TRP A 802 -33.43 -18.03 -49.40
C TRP A 802 -34.76 -17.69 -50.09
N GLY A 803 -35.86 -18.30 -49.63
CA GLY A 803 -37.18 -18.21 -50.26
C GLY A 803 -37.81 -16.81 -50.28
N VAL A 804 -37.24 -15.87 -49.52
CA VAL A 804 -37.53 -14.42 -49.57
C VAL A 804 -37.07 -13.79 -50.88
N LEU A 805 -35.99 -14.28 -51.50
CA LEU A 805 -35.46 -13.80 -52.78
C LEU A 805 -36.13 -14.46 -54.00
N GLY A 806 -37.14 -15.32 -53.77
CA GLY A 806 -37.91 -15.99 -54.82
C GLY A 806 -37.23 -17.20 -55.49
N ASN A 807 -35.99 -17.52 -55.12
CA ASN A 807 -35.23 -18.63 -55.71
C ASN A 807 -34.78 -19.60 -54.60
N SER A 808 -35.57 -20.66 -54.36
CA SER A 808 -35.30 -21.67 -53.33
C SER A 808 -35.73 -23.08 -53.75
N SER A 809 -34.87 -24.07 -53.55
CA SER A 809 -35.25 -25.48 -53.55
C SER A 809 -35.76 -25.91 -52.17
N HIS A 810 -36.73 -26.82 -52.13
CA HIS A 810 -37.37 -27.26 -50.89
C HIS A 810 -36.48 -28.22 -50.09
N LEU A 811 -35.52 -27.68 -49.32
CA LEU A 811 -34.90 -28.43 -48.22
C LEU A 811 -35.91 -28.61 -47.08
N ASN A 812 -35.93 -29.82 -46.50
CA ASN A 812 -36.66 -30.09 -45.27
C ASN A 812 -36.05 -29.26 -44.12
N LEU A 813 -36.88 -28.67 -43.26
CA LEU A 813 -36.44 -27.89 -42.10
C LEU A 813 -35.43 -28.64 -41.22
N THR A 814 -35.60 -29.96 -41.04
CA THR A 814 -34.68 -30.82 -40.29
C THR A 814 -33.28 -30.83 -40.92
N GLU A 815 -33.21 -31.02 -42.23
CA GLU A 815 -31.94 -31.05 -43.00
C GLU A 815 -31.26 -29.67 -42.97
N LEU A 816 -32.03 -28.59 -43.14
CA LEU A 816 -31.55 -27.23 -43.02
C LEU A 816 -30.94 -26.97 -41.63
N MET A 817 -31.64 -27.34 -40.55
CA MET A 817 -31.17 -27.15 -39.18
C MET A 817 -29.93 -28.00 -38.85
N ILE A 818 -29.83 -29.24 -39.36
CA ILE A 818 -28.62 -30.07 -39.24
C ILE A 818 -27.44 -29.34 -39.89
N ARG A 819 -27.58 -28.89 -41.14
CA ARG A 819 -26.49 -28.19 -41.85
C ARG A 819 -26.08 -26.89 -41.16
N LEU A 820 -27.05 -26.09 -40.71
CA LEU A 820 -26.79 -24.80 -40.03
C LEU A 820 -26.05 -25.02 -38.71
N SER A 821 -26.45 -26.05 -37.96
CA SER A 821 -25.81 -26.40 -36.68
C SER A 821 -24.41 -26.97 -36.89
N ARG A 822 -24.19 -27.84 -37.90
CA ARG A 822 -22.84 -28.34 -38.24
C ARG A 822 -21.87 -27.25 -38.69
N LYS A 823 -22.31 -26.31 -39.54
CA LYS A 823 -21.43 -25.31 -40.18
C LYS A 823 -21.30 -24.02 -39.37
N PHE A 824 -22.30 -23.68 -38.54
CA PHE A 824 -22.37 -22.38 -37.85
C PHE A 824 -22.80 -22.42 -36.39
N LEU A 825 -23.05 -23.60 -35.80
CA LEU A 825 -23.55 -23.78 -34.43
C LEU A 825 -24.80 -22.92 -34.15
N SER A 826 -25.77 -22.95 -35.08
CA SER A 826 -26.98 -22.14 -35.01
C SER A 826 -28.22 -22.90 -35.51
N PRO A 827 -28.99 -23.56 -34.63
CA PRO A 827 -30.25 -24.22 -34.99
C PRO A 827 -31.42 -23.25 -35.25
N ALA A 828 -31.20 -21.94 -35.04
CA ALA A 828 -32.14 -20.81 -35.16
C ALA A 828 -33.36 -20.79 -34.22
N ILE A 829 -34.04 -21.91 -33.99
CA ILE A 829 -35.25 -22.00 -33.15
C ILE A 829 -35.01 -22.62 -31.76
N PHE A 830 -33.78 -23.05 -31.48
CA PHE A 830 -33.25 -23.38 -30.16
C PHE A 830 -31.73 -23.23 -30.17
N ASP A 831 -31.10 -23.13 -29.00
CA ASP A 831 -29.64 -23.22 -28.85
C ASP A 831 -29.26 -24.63 -28.38
N ILE A 832 -28.09 -25.13 -28.82
CA ILE A 832 -27.51 -26.42 -28.42
C ILE A 832 -26.08 -26.23 -27.96
N ASP A 833 -25.77 -26.67 -26.75
CA ASP A 833 -24.46 -26.56 -26.11
C ASP A 833 -24.01 -27.92 -25.57
N VAL A 834 -22.72 -28.06 -25.28
CA VAL A 834 -22.18 -29.18 -24.47
C VAL A 834 -21.68 -28.60 -23.16
N VAL A 835 -22.31 -28.98 -22.05
CA VAL A 835 -22.04 -28.41 -20.72
C VAL A 835 -21.62 -29.48 -19.71
N PRO A 836 -20.77 -29.16 -18.73
CA PRO A 836 -20.50 -30.06 -17.61
C PRO A 836 -21.77 -30.28 -16.78
N GLY A 837 -21.98 -31.51 -16.30
CA GLY A 837 -23.10 -31.85 -15.45
C GLY A 837 -23.03 -31.16 -14.09
N ILE A 838 -24.10 -30.45 -13.73
CA ILE A 838 -24.20 -29.71 -12.46
C ILE A 838 -23.98 -30.64 -11.25
N ASP A 839 -24.60 -31.82 -11.28
CA ASP A 839 -24.49 -32.85 -10.23
C ASP A 839 -23.48 -33.96 -10.58
N SER A 840 -22.69 -33.81 -11.65
CA SER A 840 -21.73 -34.83 -12.11
C SER A 840 -20.49 -34.19 -12.75
N PRO A 841 -19.60 -33.57 -11.93
CA PRO A 841 -18.37 -32.95 -12.44
C PRO A 841 -17.48 -33.99 -13.12
N GLY A 842 -17.23 -33.81 -14.42
CA GLY A 842 -16.49 -34.75 -15.27
C GLY A 842 -17.34 -35.47 -16.32
N MET A 843 -18.67 -35.42 -16.20
CA MET A 843 -19.61 -35.82 -17.26
C MET A 843 -20.05 -34.57 -18.04
N TYR A 844 -20.13 -34.68 -19.36
CA TYR A 844 -20.67 -33.63 -20.23
C TYR A 844 -22.03 -34.06 -20.79
N PHE A 845 -22.95 -33.11 -20.88
CA PHE A 845 -24.32 -33.33 -21.34
C PHE A 845 -24.63 -32.41 -22.52
N ILE A 846 -25.39 -32.92 -23.49
CA ILE A 846 -25.98 -32.09 -24.54
C ILE A 846 -27.10 -31.29 -23.89
N LYS A 847 -26.95 -29.97 -23.87
CA LYS A 847 -27.90 -29.00 -23.36
C LYS A 847 -28.73 -28.43 -24.51
N LEU A 848 -30.05 -28.41 -24.35
CA LEU A 848 -30.99 -27.75 -25.25
C LEU A 848 -31.68 -26.60 -24.52
N SER A 849 -31.62 -25.40 -25.10
CA SER A 849 -32.15 -24.17 -24.50
C SER A 849 -32.90 -23.30 -25.51
N SER A 850 -33.63 -22.29 -25.02
CA SER A 850 -34.28 -21.29 -25.87
C SER A 850 -33.25 -20.53 -26.71
N PRO A 851 -33.56 -20.19 -27.97
CA PRO A 851 -32.60 -19.57 -28.88
C PRO A 851 -32.25 -18.15 -28.46
N LYS A 852 -31.08 -17.68 -28.89
CA LYS A 852 -30.81 -16.24 -28.96
C LYS A 852 -31.57 -15.64 -30.15
N LEU A 853 -32.60 -14.87 -29.85
CA LEU A 853 -33.34 -14.06 -30.81
C LEU A 853 -32.49 -12.90 -31.35
N SER A 854 -32.92 -12.31 -32.46
CA SER A 854 -32.33 -11.15 -33.12
C SER A 854 -32.38 -9.90 -32.23
N LEU A 855 -33.44 -9.78 -31.44
CA LEU A 855 -33.58 -8.82 -30.35
C LEU A 855 -33.85 -9.56 -29.03
N PRO A 856 -33.33 -9.08 -27.89
CA PRO A 856 -33.79 -9.53 -26.58
C PRO A 856 -35.33 -9.54 -26.47
N SER A 857 -35.90 -10.60 -25.89
CA SER A 857 -37.35 -10.85 -25.83
C SER A 857 -38.16 -9.66 -25.28
N LEU A 858 -37.59 -8.90 -24.34
CA LEU A 858 -38.20 -7.70 -23.76
C LEU A 858 -38.52 -6.58 -24.78
N TYR A 859 -37.87 -6.56 -25.94
CA TYR A 859 -38.16 -5.59 -27.02
C TYR A 859 -39.34 -6.00 -27.89
N TYR A 860 -39.84 -7.23 -27.73
CA TYR A 860 -41.08 -7.71 -28.36
C TYR A 860 -42.28 -7.65 -27.41
N SER A 861 -42.06 -7.53 -26.09
CA SER A 861 -43.13 -7.46 -25.09
C SER A 861 -43.63 -6.02 -24.84
N ASN A 862 -44.71 -5.89 -24.08
CA ASN A 862 -45.54 -4.66 -23.94
C ASN A 862 -44.91 -3.52 -23.12
N ASN A 863 -43.66 -3.13 -23.38
CA ASN A 863 -43.08 -1.87 -22.88
C ASN A 863 -43.17 -0.77 -23.97
N PRO A 864 -44.23 0.06 -23.97
CA PRO A 864 -44.56 0.92 -25.11
C PRO A 864 -43.48 1.95 -25.46
N VAL A 865 -42.62 2.34 -24.51
CA VAL A 865 -41.59 3.38 -24.76
C VAL A 865 -40.45 2.85 -25.63
N LYS A 866 -40.00 1.61 -25.41
CA LYS A 866 -38.87 1.03 -26.17
C LYS A 866 -39.35 0.27 -27.42
N THR A 867 -40.45 -0.47 -27.31
CA THR A 867 -41.00 -1.26 -28.43
C THR A 867 -41.40 -0.36 -29.62
N ASN A 868 -41.89 0.85 -29.36
CA ASN A 868 -42.26 1.82 -30.42
C ASN A 868 -41.07 2.41 -31.20
N LYS A 869 -39.83 2.40 -30.67
CA LYS A 869 -38.61 2.85 -31.39
C LYS A 869 -37.89 1.69 -32.07
N ILE A 870 -37.71 0.58 -31.35
CA ILE A 870 -36.79 -0.50 -31.75
C ILE A 870 -37.42 -1.46 -32.78
N LEU A 871 -38.70 -1.82 -32.62
CA LEU A 871 -39.35 -2.78 -33.53
C LEU A 871 -39.54 -2.22 -34.96
N PRO A 872 -39.92 -0.94 -35.18
CA PRO A 872 -39.92 -0.36 -36.53
C PRO A 872 -38.53 -0.27 -37.16
N ALA A 873 -37.50 0.07 -36.37
CA ALA A 873 -36.11 0.07 -36.85
C ALA A 873 -35.66 -1.34 -37.26
N TYR A 874 -36.04 -2.37 -36.50
CA TYR A 874 -35.77 -3.76 -36.84
C TYR A 874 -36.44 -4.19 -38.14
N LYS A 875 -37.69 -3.78 -38.35
CA LYS A 875 -38.38 -3.99 -39.62
C LYS A 875 -37.66 -3.31 -40.80
N GLU A 876 -37.23 -2.05 -40.68
CA GLU A 876 -36.50 -1.39 -41.78
C GLU A 876 -35.11 -2.00 -41.98
N TYR A 877 -34.41 -2.45 -40.93
CA TYR A 877 -33.16 -3.20 -41.04
C TYR A 877 -33.36 -4.50 -41.84
N MET A 878 -34.34 -5.33 -41.45
CA MET A 878 -34.74 -6.54 -42.19
C MET A 878 -34.98 -6.23 -43.67
N MET A 879 -35.75 -5.17 -43.96
CA MET A 879 -36.06 -4.77 -45.33
C MET A 879 -34.86 -4.23 -46.09
N ARG A 880 -33.97 -3.47 -45.45
CA ARG A 880 -32.76 -2.90 -46.05
C ARG A 880 -31.78 -3.99 -46.47
N VAL A 881 -31.52 -4.95 -45.59
CA VAL A 881 -30.68 -6.12 -45.88
C VAL A 881 -31.28 -6.93 -47.02
N THR A 882 -32.59 -7.19 -46.98
CA THR A 882 -33.29 -7.97 -48.02
C THR A 882 -33.14 -7.33 -49.40
N ARG A 883 -33.27 -6.00 -49.51
CA ARG A 883 -33.03 -5.26 -50.76
C ARG A 883 -31.57 -5.33 -51.21
N LEU A 884 -30.59 -5.23 -50.29
CA LEU A 884 -29.16 -5.37 -50.60
C LEU A 884 -28.79 -6.77 -51.12
N LEU A 885 -29.52 -7.81 -50.71
CA LEU A 885 -29.40 -9.18 -51.23
C LEU A 885 -30.20 -9.41 -52.54
N GLY A 886 -30.80 -8.37 -53.13
CA GLY A 886 -31.55 -8.46 -54.38
C GLY A 886 -33.04 -8.77 -54.26
N GLY A 887 -33.62 -8.68 -53.05
CA GLY A 887 -35.05 -8.91 -52.81
C GLY A 887 -35.96 -7.84 -53.42
N GLY A 888 -37.10 -8.26 -53.98
CA GLY A 888 -38.09 -7.39 -54.63
C GLY A 888 -39.31 -7.09 -53.76
N ASN A 889 -40.37 -6.53 -54.36
CA ASN A 889 -41.58 -6.11 -53.62
C ASN A 889 -42.30 -7.28 -52.91
N SER A 890 -42.24 -8.49 -53.45
CA SER A 890 -42.81 -9.70 -52.82
C SER A 890 -42.04 -10.16 -51.58
N SER A 891 -40.76 -9.78 -51.44
CA SER A 891 -39.92 -10.11 -50.29
C SER A 891 -40.41 -9.46 -49.00
N CYS A 892 -41.10 -8.31 -49.08
CA CYS A 892 -41.65 -7.60 -47.93
C CYS A 892 -42.64 -8.48 -47.12
N ALA A 893 -43.62 -9.07 -47.81
CA ALA A 893 -44.65 -9.88 -47.17
C ALA A 893 -44.10 -11.18 -46.56
N GLU A 894 -43.01 -11.71 -47.10
CA GLU A 894 -42.32 -12.87 -46.55
C GLU A 894 -41.50 -12.50 -45.31
N MET A 895 -40.83 -11.35 -45.30
CA MET A 895 -40.12 -10.85 -44.11
C MET A 895 -41.05 -10.44 -42.97
N GLU A 896 -42.27 -9.98 -43.26
CA GLU A 896 -43.29 -9.74 -42.24
C GLU A 896 -43.73 -11.04 -41.54
N LYS A 897 -43.83 -12.17 -42.26
CA LYS A 897 -44.09 -13.48 -41.66
C LYS A 897 -42.91 -13.96 -40.80
N VAL A 898 -41.67 -13.73 -41.24
CA VAL A 898 -40.46 -14.03 -40.47
C VAL A 898 -40.44 -13.24 -39.15
N LEU A 899 -40.78 -11.94 -39.20
CA LEU A 899 -40.88 -11.10 -38.01
C LEU A 899 -41.99 -11.56 -37.07
N ALA A 900 -43.18 -11.87 -37.60
CA ALA A 900 -44.30 -12.37 -36.79
C ALA A 900 -43.96 -13.69 -36.08
N PHE A 901 -43.27 -14.61 -36.77
CA PHE A 901 -42.79 -15.85 -36.16
C PHE A 901 -41.75 -15.59 -35.06
N GLU A 902 -40.85 -14.62 -35.24
CA GLU A 902 -39.90 -14.25 -34.18
C GLU A 902 -40.60 -13.63 -32.95
N GLN A 903 -41.66 -12.84 -33.16
CA GLN A 903 -42.50 -12.33 -32.07
C GLN A 903 -43.21 -13.46 -31.31
N ASP A 904 -43.74 -14.47 -32.03
CA ASP A 904 -44.32 -15.67 -31.43
C ASP A 904 -43.29 -16.45 -30.60
N LEU A 905 -42.04 -16.56 -31.07
CA LEU A 905 -40.94 -17.15 -30.29
C LEU A 905 -40.63 -16.33 -29.03
N ALA A 906 -40.53 -15.00 -29.14
CA ALA A 906 -40.27 -14.12 -28.00
C ALA A 906 -41.31 -14.27 -26.88
N ASN A 907 -42.58 -14.44 -27.25
CA ASN A 907 -43.71 -14.62 -26.32
C ASN A 907 -43.70 -15.98 -25.58
N ILE A 908 -42.86 -16.93 -25.99
CA ILE A 908 -42.78 -18.25 -25.34
C ILE A 908 -41.46 -18.52 -24.61
N ILE A 909 -40.46 -17.63 -24.75
CA ILE A 909 -39.22 -17.67 -23.96
C ILE A 909 -39.53 -17.21 -22.52
N PRO A 910 -39.10 -17.96 -21.48
CA PRO A 910 -39.37 -17.58 -20.09
C PRO A 910 -38.47 -16.42 -19.62
N ASP A 911 -39.02 -15.55 -18.77
CA ASP A 911 -38.27 -14.43 -18.15
C ASP A 911 -37.18 -14.91 -17.17
N SER A 912 -37.31 -16.14 -16.64
CA SER A 912 -36.36 -16.79 -15.73
C SER A 912 -35.71 -18.00 -16.39
N LYS A 913 -34.38 -18.11 -16.31
CA LYS A 913 -33.59 -19.22 -16.88
C LYS A 913 -33.67 -20.54 -16.10
N VAL A 914 -34.43 -20.63 -15.00
CA VAL A 914 -34.30 -21.72 -14.01
C VAL A 914 -35.61 -22.48 -13.77
N GLU A 915 -36.76 -22.03 -14.28
CA GLU A 915 -38.04 -22.72 -14.08
C GLU A 915 -38.18 -23.98 -14.95
N GLY A 916 -37.84 -25.14 -14.38
CA GLY A 916 -38.20 -26.45 -14.91
C GLY A 916 -37.16 -27.09 -15.84
N SER A 917 -35.87 -26.98 -15.50
CA SER A 917 -34.82 -27.74 -16.19
C SER A 917 -34.88 -29.23 -15.86
N VAL A 918 -34.82 -30.11 -16.86
CA VAL A 918 -35.01 -31.57 -16.69
C VAL A 918 -34.05 -32.38 -17.57
N ASN A 919 -33.49 -33.46 -17.02
CA ASN A 919 -32.78 -34.49 -17.79
C ASN A 919 -33.79 -35.46 -18.44
N MET A 920 -33.75 -35.61 -19.76
CA MET A 920 -34.66 -36.49 -20.52
C MET A 920 -33.89 -37.40 -21.48
N THR A 921 -34.27 -38.67 -21.62
CA THR A 921 -33.70 -39.53 -22.66
C THR A 921 -34.13 -39.05 -24.05
N ILE A 922 -33.36 -39.35 -25.10
CA ILE A 922 -33.74 -38.99 -26.48
C ILE A 922 -35.14 -39.54 -26.85
N PRO A 923 -35.51 -40.81 -26.55
CA PRO A 923 -36.88 -41.30 -26.77
C PRO A 923 -37.98 -40.55 -26.00
N ASP A 924 -37.74 -40.20 -24.72
CA ASP A 924 -38.73 -39.47 -23.92
C ASP A 924 -38.93 -38.03 -24.43
N PHE A 925 -37.82 -37.38 -24.80
CA PHE A 925 -37.83 -36.04 -25.40
C PHE A 925 -38.53 -36.05 -26.76
N GLN A 926 -38.23 -37.04 -27.62
CA GLN A 926 -38.89 -37.26 -28.91
C GLN A 926 -40.40 -37.46 -28.78
N LYS A 927 -40.84 -38.18 -27.74
CA LYS A 927 -42.26 -38.39 -27.41
C LYS A 927 -42.94 -37.11 -26.89
N ALA A 928 -42.23 -36.32 -26.09
CA ALA A 928 -42.77 -35.09 -25.50
C ALA A 928 -42.85 -33.93 -26.49
N ILE A 929 -41.87 -33.80 -27.39
CA ILE A 929 -41.66 -32.65 -28.28
C ILE A 929 -41.41 -33.16 -29.73
N PRO A 930 -42.45 -33.63 -30.44
CA PRO A 930 -42.30 -34.38 -31.69
C PRO A 930 -42.20 -33.51 -32.97
N PHE A 931 -41.78 -32.24 -32.88
CA PHE A 931 -41.70 -31.37 -34.09
C PHE A 931 -40.48 -31.67 -34.97
N LEU A 932 -39.46 -32.30 -34.41
CA LEU A 932 -38.22 -32.69 -35.06
C LEU A 932 -38.02 -34.19 -34.88
N ASN A 933 -37.35 -34.85 -35.82
CA ASN A 933 -36.74 -36.15 -35.57
C ASN A 933 -35.41 -35.90 -34.84
N TRP A 934 -35.45 -35.92 -33.51
CA TRP A 934 -34.31 -35.60 -32.65
C TRP A 934 -33.18 -36.62 -32.79
N THR A 935 -33.49 -37.90 -33.00
CA THR A 935 -32.48 -38.92 -33.27
C THR A 935 -31.74 -38.63 -34.58
N LEU A 936 -32.45 -38.29 -35.65
CA LEU A 936 -31.86 -37.88 -36.93
C LEU A 936 -31.08 -36.58 -36.82
N TYR A 937 -31.59 -35.60 -36.06
CA TYR A 937 -30.92 -34.32 -35.85
C TYR A 937 -29.60 -34.51 -35.11
N LEU A 938 -29.60 -35.20 -33.97
CA LEU A 938 -28.42 -35.42 -33.13
C LEU A 938 -27.37 -36.29 -33.84
N SER A 939 -27.78 -37.38 -34.49
CA SER A 939 -26.86 -38.20 -35.33
C SER A 939 -26.32 -37.44 -36.54
N GLY A 940 -27.05 -36.44 -37.02
CA GLY A 940 -26.57 -35.48 -38.02
C GLY A 940 -25.45 -34.57 -37.51
N LEU A 941 -25.37 -34.28 -36.20
CA LEU A 941 -24.33 -33.43 -35.59
C LEU A 941 -23.16 -34.23 -35.02
N PHE A 942 -23.45 -35.34 -34.33
CA PHE A 942 -22.49 -36.15 -33.60
C PHE A 942 -22.27 -37.49 -34.31
N SER A 943 -21.05 -37.74 -34.78
CA SER A 943 -20.63 -39.05 -35.26
C SER A 943 -20.71 -40.10 -34.14
N ASN A 944 -21.16 -41.33 -34.46
CA ASN A 944 -21.40 -42.45 -33.52
C ASN A 944 -20.60 -42.37 -32.21
N GLY A 945 -21.30 -42.23 -31.09
CA GLY A 945 -20.70 -42.04 -29.78
C GLY A 945 -21.73 -42.11 -28.65
N THR A 946 -21.25 -41.95 -27.41
CA THR A 946 -21.99 -42.16 -26.15
C THR A 946 -23.18 -41.24 -25.90
N TYR A 947 -23.51 -40.31 -26.82
CA TYR A 947 -24.66 -39.42 -26.68
C TYR A 947 -26.00 -40.17 -26.73
N GLU A 948 -26.06 -41.34 -27.38
CA GLU A 948 -27.28 -42.16 -27.48
C GLU A 948 -27.73 -42.75 -26.14
N THR A 949 -26.79 -42.95 -25.20
CA THR A 949 -27.04 -43.52 -23.87
C THR A 949 -27.08 -42.49 -22.74
N GLN A 950 -26.83 -41.21 -23.05
CA GLN A 950 -26.85 -40.10 -22.10
C GLN A 950 -28.18 -39.32 -22.20
N PRO A 951 -28.71 -38.80 -21.07
CA PRO A 951 -29.87 -37.91 -21.12
C PRO A 951 -29.46 -36.53 -21.67
N LEU A 952 -30.40 -35.88 -22.35
CA LEU A 952 -30.32 -34.47 -22.74
C LEU A 952 -30.69 -33.59 -21.54
N PHE A 953 -29.94 -32.52 -21.29
CA PHE A 953 -30.28 -31.50 -20.30
C PHE A 953 -31.16 -30.42 -20.97
N ILE A 954 -32.43 -30.36 -20.60
CA ILE A 954 -33.39 -29.43 -21.20
C ILE A 954 -33.60 -28.24 -20.26
N ASP A 955 -33.20 -27.03 -20.66
CA ASP A 955 -33.31 -25.82 -19.82
C ASP A 955 -34.76 -25.45 -19.49
N SER A 956 -35.67 -25.58 -20.46
CA SER A 956 -37.07 -25.19 -20.31
C SER A 956 -37.99 -26.10 -21.14
N VAL A 957 -38.49 -27.17 -20.51
CA VAL A 957 -39.52 -28.03 -21.12
C VAL A 957 -40.77 -27.23 -21.55
N PRO A 958 -41.25 -26.20 -20.82
CA PRO A 958 -42.36 -25.35 -21.28
C PRO A 958 -42.10 -24.64 -22.61
N TYR A 959 -40.90 -24.10 -22.83
CA TYR A 959 -40.51 -23.47 -24.11
C TYR A 959 -40.63 -24.48 -25.26
N PHE A 960 -39.98 -25.64 -25.14
CA PHE A 960 -39.96 -26.64 -26.21
C PHE A 960 -41.34 -27.23 -26.53
N LYS A 961 -42.22 -27.38 -25.53
CA LYS A 961 -43.62 -27.78 -25.75
C LYS A 961 -44.37 -26.74 -26.58
N LYS A 962 -44.33 -25.47 -26.19
CA LYS A 962 -44.98 -24.38 -26.95
C LYS A 962 -44.37 -24.25 -28.35
N LEU A 963 -43.05 -24.33 -28.49
CA LEU A 963 -42.35 -24.34 -29.77
C LEU A 963 -42.87 -25.46 -30.69
N SER A 964 -43.12 -26.66 -30.16
CA SER A 964 -43.69 -27.77 -30.94
C SER A 964 -45.05 -27.42 -31.55
N ASP A 965 -45.88 -26.65 -30.85
CA ASP A 965 -47.19 -26.23 -31.36
C ASP A 965 -47.09 -25.09 -32.38
N TYR A 966 -46.17 -24.12 -32.18
CA TYR A 966 -45.91 -23.06 -33.17
C TYR A 966 -45.30 -23.61 -34.45
N VAL A 967 -44.31 -24.52 -34.37
CA VAL A 967 -43.70 -25.17 -35.54
C VAL A 967 -44.73 -25.96 -36.36
N LYS A 968 -45.69 -26.65 -35.71
CA LYS A 968 -46.77 -27.38 -36.41
C LYS A 968 -47.79 -26.46 -37.10
N LYS A 969 -48.00 -25.25 -36.57
CA LYS A 969 -48.97 -24.28 -37.11
C LYS A 969 -48.37 -23.34 -38.15
N SER A 970 -47.05 -23.19 -38.14
CA SER A 970 -46.33 -22.27 -39.03
C SER A 970 -46.17 -22.86 -40.44
N ASP A 971 -46.24 -21.99 -41.44
CA ASP A 971 -45.91 -22.36 -42.81
C ASP A 971 -44.43 -22.81 -42.92
N PRO A 972 -44.13 -23.98 -43.52
CA PRO A 972 -42.76 -24.48 -43.63
C PRO A 972 -41.78 -23.52 -44.32
N LYS A 973 -42.25 -22.71 -45.28
CA LYS A 973 -41.41 -21.72 -45.97
C LYS A 973 -41.04 -20.56 -45.04
N THR A 974 -41.95 -20.14 -44.16
CA THR A 974 -41.69 -19.14 -43.11
C THR A 974 -40.62 -19.64 -42.12
N LEU A 975 -40.70 -20.91 -41.72
CA LEU A 975 -39.70 -21.54 -40.82
C LEU A 975 -38.30 -21.60 -41.44
N THR A 976 -38.17 -22.00 -42.71
CA THR A 976 -36.87 -22.02 -43.39
C THR A 976 -36.34 -20.62 -43.68
N ASN A 977 -37.21 -19.67 -44.02
CA ASN A 977 -36.85 -18.25 -44.19
C ASN A 977 -36.31 -17.64 -42.88
N TYR A 978 -36.93 -17.93 -41.73
CA TYR A 978 -36.45 -17.50 -40.41
C TYR A 978 -35.10 -18.14 -40.05
N ALA A 979 -34.94 -19.45 -40.27
CA ALA A 979 -33.68 -20.13 -40.01
C ALA A 979 -32.50 -19.57 -40.82
N LEU A 980 -32.73 -19.23 -42.10
CA LEU A 980 -31.74 -18.55 -42.95
C LEU A 980 -31.55 -17.07 -42.58
N TRP A 981 -32.59 -16.39 -42.10
CA TRP A 981 -32.47 -15.02 -41.60
C TRP A 981 -31.54 -14.91 -40.38
N MET A 982 -31.59 -15.88 -39.46
CA MET A 982 -30.64 -15.96 -38.34
C MET A 982 -29.19 -16.14 -38.82
N LEU A 983 -28.95 -16.94 -39.87
CA LEU A 983 -27.63 -17.05 -40.50
C LEU A 983 -27.20 -15.72 -41.14
N ILE A 984 -28.08 -15.09 -41.91
CA ILE A 984 -27.80 -13.81 -42.60
C ILE A 984 -27.38 -12.74 -41.59
N GLN A 985 -28.09 -12.62 -40.46
CA GLN A 985 -27.75 -11.66 -39.40
C GLN A 985 -26.36 -11.90 -38.80
N LYS A 986 -25.96 -13.17 -38.61
CA LYS A 986 -24.62 -13.54 -38.13
C LYS A 986 -23.51 -13.15 -39.12
N MET A 987 -23.81 -13.06 -40.42
CA MET A 987 -22.85 -12.74 -41.48
C MET A 987 -22.78 -11.26 -41.84
N ILE A 988 -23.81 -10.46 -41.58
CA ILE A 988 -23.83 -9.01 -41.92
C ILE A 988 -22.59 -8.22 -41.44
N PRO A 989 -22.06 -8.41 -40.21
CA PRO A 989 -20.91 -7.63 -39.74
C PRO A 989 -19.61 -7.84 -40.53
N ILE A 990 -19.41 -9.00 -41.15
CA ILE A 990 -18.20 -9.30 -41.95
C ILE A 990 -18.27 -8.77 -43.39
N LEU A 991 -19.47 -8.46 -43.90
CA LEU A 991 -19.71 -7.99 -45.27
C LEU A 991 -19.31 -6.53 -45.51
N ASP A 992 -19.47 -6.10 -46.77
CA ASP A 992 -19.19 -4.75 -47.24
C ASP A 992 -19.94 -3.63 -46.49
N TYR A 993 -19.46 -2.40 -46.66
CA TYR A 993 -19.91 -1.21 -45.95
C TYR A 993 -21.41 -0.96 -46.10
N ARG A 994 -22.07 -1.38 -47.19
CA ARG A 994 -23.53 -1.21 -47.37
C ARG A 994 -24.31 -2.04 -46.37
N PHE A 995 -23.83 -3.25 -46.04
CA PHE A 995 -24.42 -4.12 -45.02
C PHE A 995 -24.09 -3.65 -43.60
N ARG A 996 -22.85 -3.24 -43.34
CA ARG A 996 -22.47 -2.59 -42.07
C ARG A 996 -23.32 -1.35 -41.79
N LYS A 997 -23.56 -0.53 -42.82
CA LYS A 997 -24.45 0.65 -42.76
C LYS A 997 -25.92 0.30 -42.59
N ALA A 998 -26.40 -0.85 -43.06
CA ALA A 998 -27.74 -1.32 -42.72
C ALA A 998 -27.84 -1.67 -41.22
N ALA A 999 -26.82 -2.32 -40.64
CA ALA A 999 -26.80 -2.64 -39.21
C ALA A 999 -26.80 -1.40 -38.29
N LEU A 1000 -26.36 -0.23 -38.78
CA LEU A 1000 -26.46 1.04 -38.05
C LEU A 1000 -27.90 1.42 -37.71
N ILE A 1001 -28.90 1.01 -38.50
CA ILE A 1001 -30.33 1.25 -38.20
C ILE A 1001 -30.68 0.68 -36.80
N MET A 1002 -30.07 -0.45 -36.43
CA MET A 1002 -30.25 -1.06 -35.11
C MET A 1002 -29.38 -0.42 -34.03
N ALA A 1003 -28.15 -0.02 -34.39
CA ALA A 1003 -27.23 0.65 -33.48
C ALA A 1003 -27.78 2.04 -33.06
N GLU A 1004 -28.30 2.84 -34.00
CA GLU A 1004 -28.98 4.11 -33.73
C GLU A 1004 -30.25 3.92 -32.88
N ALA A 1005 -31.02 2.85 -33.14
CA ALA A 1005 -32.27 2.61 -32.44
C ALA A 1005 -32.07 2.16 -30.97
N ILE A 1006 -31.13 1.25 -30.73
CA ILE A 1006 -30.88 0.63 -29.41
C ILE A 1006 -29.85 1.43 -28.61
N ASP A 1007 -28.82 1.96 -29.26
CA ASP A 1007 -27.57 2.42 -28.65
C ASP A 1007 -27.22 3.89 -28.96
N GLU A 1008 -27.99 4.52 -29.86
CA GLU A 1008 -27.85 5.92 -30.27
C GLU A 1008 -26.50 6.25 -30.96
N THR A 1009 -25.82 5.22 -31.46
CA THR A 1009 -24.55 5.33 -32.20
C THR A 1009 -24.80 5.51 -33.70
N THR A 1010 -24.32 6.63 -34.25
CA THR A 1010 -24.47 7.00 -35.68
C THR A 1010 -23.31 6.56 -36.57
N GLU A 1011 -22.25 5.99 -35.99
CA GLU A 1011 -21.05 5.55 -36.70
C GLU A 1011 -20.75 4.06 -36.46
N PRO A 1012 -20.23 3.33 -37.47
CA PRO A 1012 -19.86 1.93 -37.32
C PRO A 1012 -18.58 1.78 -36.50
N VAL A 1013 -18.47 0.64 -35.81
CA VAL A 1013 -17.22 0.23 -35.15
C VAL A 1013 -16.09 0.18 -36.19
N ARG A 1014 -14.93 0.74 -35.83
CA ARG A 1014 -13.72 0.76 -36.67
C ARG A 1014 -13.36 -0.66 -37.11
N ARG A 1015 -12.96 -0.86 -38.37
CA ARG A 1015 -12.73 -2.21 -38.93
C ARG A 1015 -11.76 -3.04 -38.09
N TRP A 1016 -10.65 -2.45 -37.66
CA TRP A 1016 -9.65 -3.15 -36.83
C TRP A 1016 -10.21 -3.60 -35.48
N GLU A 1017 -11.06 -2.81 -34.84
CA GLU A 1017 -11.66 -3.20 -33.55
C GLU A 1017 -12.66 -4.33 -33.72
N PHE A 1018 -13.41 -4.33 -34.83
CA PHE A 1018 -14.26 -5.44 -35.23
C PHE A 1018 -13.45 -6.71 -35.54
N CYS A 1019 -12.36 -6.58 -36.31
CA CYS A 1019 -11.49 -7.71 -36.65
C CYS A 1019 -10.75 -8.27 -35.44
N MET A 1020 -10.34 -7.43 -34.48
CA MET A 1020 -9.78 -7.87 -33.20
C MET A 1020 -10.82 -8.59 -32.33
N ASP A 1021 -12.04 -8.05 -32.19
CA ASP A 1021 -13.13 -8.70 -31.44
C ASP A 1021 -13.55 -10.04 -32.07
N LEU A 1022 -13.55 -10.13 -33.40
CA LEU A 1022 -13.82 -11.37 -34.13
C LEU A 1022 -12.67 -12.38 -33.97
N ALA A 1023 -11.42 -11.94 -34.02
CA ALA A 1023 -10.24 -12.78 -33.82
C ALA A 1023 -10.16 -13.30 -32.38
N ASP A 1024 -10.44 -12.46 -31.39
CA ASP A 1024 -10.48 -12.84 -29.97
C ASP A 1024 -11.56 -13.90 -29.72
N LYS A 1025 -12.79 -13.68 -30.19
CA LYS A 1025 -13.89 -14.66 -30.04
C LYS A 1025 -13.66 -15.98 -30.78
N SER A 1026 -12.89 -15.96 -31.87
CA SER A 1026 -12.66 -17.15 -32.71
C SER A 1026 -11.38 -17.90 -32.35
N LEU A 1027 -10.35 -17.19 -31.89
CA LEU A 1027 -8.97 -17.68 -31.74
C LEU A 1027 -8.31 -17.17 -30.43
N ALA A 1028 -9.11 -16.96 -29.37
CA ALA A 1028 -8.68 -16.44 -28.05
C ALA A 1028 -7.34 -17.00 -27.55
N TYR A 1029 -7.16 -18.33 -27.61
CA TYR A 1029 -5.92 -18.98 -27.15
C TYR A 1029 -4.68 -18.59 -27.97
N ALA A 1030 -4.83 -18.39 -29.28
CA ALA A 1030 -3.74 -17.94 -30.15
C ALA A 1030 -3.37 -16.47 -29.88
N LEU A 1031 -4.35 -15.60 -29.63
CA LEU A 1031 -4.08 -14.21 -29.23
C LEU A 1031 -3.47 -14.14 -27.83
N GLY A 1032 -3.92 -14.99 -26.91
CA GLY A 1032 -3.33 -15.16 -25.58
C GLY A 1032 -1.89 -15.63 -25.63
N GLU A 1033 -1.56 -16.58 -26.52
CA GLU A 1033 -0.17 -16.99 -26.80
C GLU A 1033 0.67 -15.80 -27.32
N ILE A 1034 0.18 -15.06 -28.32
CA ILE A 1034 0.87 -13.88 -28.89
C ILE A 1034 1.14 -12.80 -27.82
N PHE A 1035 0.18 -12.57 -26.93
CA PHE A 1035 0.32 -11.64 -25.79
C PHE A 1035 1.35 -12.15 -24.77
N ALA A 1036 1.23 -13.42 -24.35
CA ALA A 1036 2.09 -14.02 -23.34
C ALA A 1036 3.57 -14.08 -23.75
N MET A 1037 3.86 -14.21 -25.05
CA MET A 1037 5.23 -14.31 -25.60
C MET A 1037 6.17 -13.15 -25.26
N LYS A 1038 5.64 -11.98 -24.88
CA LYS A 1038 6.46 -10.82 -24.52
C LYS A 1038 6.06 -10.19 -23.18
N GLU A 1039 4.77 -10.19 -22.85
CA GLU A 1039 4.25 -9.43 -21.71
C GLU A 1039 4.21 -10.23 -20.39
N ILE A 1040 4.46 -11.54 -20.42
CA ILE A 1040 4.40 -12.43 -19.25
C ILE A 1040 5.78 -13.07 -18.97
N THR A 1041 6.46 -12.59 -17.94
CA THR A 1041 7.72 -13.17 -17.44
C THR A 1041 7.45 -14.29 -16.43
N ALA A 1042 8.47 -15.14 -16.17
CA ALA A 1042 8.38 -16.17 -15.12
C ALA A 1042 8.10 -15.57 -13.74
N LYS A 1043 8.79 -14.47 -13.38
CA LYS A 1043 8.54 -13.68 -12.16
C LYS A 1043 7.07 -13.24 -12.07
N ARG A 1044 6.53 -12.65 -13.15
CA ARG A 1044 5.13 -12.19 -13.21
C ARG A 1044 4.10 -13.33 -13.06
N LYS A 1045 4.41 -14.54 -13.55
CA LYS A 1045 3.57 -15.73 -13.32
C LYS A 1045 3.56 -16.13 -11.84
N GLU A 1046 4.72 -16.15 -11.21
CA GLU A 1046 4.87 -16.49 -9.78
C GLU A 1046 4.21 -15.46 -8.88
N ASP A 1047 4.40 -14.16 -9.16
CA ASP A 1047 3.75 -13.06 -8.43
C ASP A 1047 2.22 -13.17 -8.47
N VAL A 1048 1.65 -13.51 -9.63
CA VAL A 1048 0.19 -13.71 -9.78
C VAL A 1048 -0.28 -15.00 -9.10
N LYS A 1049 0.50 -16.09 -9.13
CA LYS A 1049 0.20 -17.32 -8.39
C LYS A 1049 0.17 -17.03 -6.88
N LYS A 1050 1.21 -16.38 -6.35
CA LYS A 1050 1.31 -15.93 -4.94
C LYS A 1050 0.14 -15.01 -4.55
N MET A 1051 -0.22 -14.04 -5.39
CA MET A 1051 -1.39 -13.17 -5.16
C MET A 1051 -2.70 -13.98 -5.07
N ILE A 1052 -2.90 -14.96 -5.97
CA ILE A 1052 -4.10 -15.80 -5.98
C ILE A 1052 -4.16 -16.70 -4.75
N ASP A 1053 -3.03 -17.26 -4.31
CA ASP A 1053 -2.98 -18.10 -3.12
C ASP A 1053 -3.17 -17.28 -1.83
N ASN A 1054 -2.68 -16.03 -1.78
CA ASN A 1054 -3.02 -15.06 -0.73
C ASN A 1054 -4.52 -14.72 -0.70
N LEU A 1055 -5.15 -14.53 -1.87
CA LEU A 1055 -6.60 -14.30 -1.96
C LEU A 1055 -7.40 -15.54 -1.52
N LYS A 1056 -6.95 -16.76 -1.86
CA LYS A 1056 -7.55 -18.02 -1.36
C LYS A 1056 -7.40 -18.13 0.16
N HIS A 1057 -6.30 -17.67 0.74
CA HIS A 1057 -6.07 -17.65 2.19
C HIS A 1057 -7.05 -16.68 2.85
N ALA A 1058 -6.99 -15.39 2.50
CA ALA A 1058 -7.88 -14.35 3.05
C ALA A 1058 -9.37 -14.66 2.85
N PHE A 1059 -9.77 -15.35 1.77
CA PHE A 1059 -11.14 -15.84 1.62
C PHE A 1059 -11.49 -16.93 2.64
N LYS A 1060 -10.61 -17.92 2.87
CA LYS A 1060 -10.81 -18.98 3.87
C LYS A 1060 -10.89 -18.44 5.29
N ASP A 1061 -10.11 -17.41 5.61
CA ASP A 1061 -10.11 -16.77 6.93
C ASP A 1061 -11.40 -15.97 7.14
N ASN A 1062 -11.81 -15.17 6.15
CA ASN A 1062 -13.06 -14.43 6.20
C ASN A 1062 -14.29 -15.33 6.42
N LEU A 1063 -14.29 -16.58 5.93
CA LEU A 1063 -15.38 -17.53 6.20
C LEU A 1063 -15.60 -17.79 7.70
N ASP A 1064 -14.57 -17.65 8.56
CA ASP A 1064 -14.72 -17.77 10.01
C ASP A 1064 -15.44 -16.58 10.67
N HIS A 1065 -15.47 -15.43 9.99
CA HIS A 1065 -16.03 -14.19 10.52
C HIS A 1065 -17.41 -13.86 9.92
N LEU A 1066 -17.96 -14.70 9.04
CA LEU A 1066 -19.31 -14.51 8.49
C LEU A 1066 -20.39 -14.98 9.50
N PRO A 1067 -21.19 -14.06 10.10
CA PRO A 1067 -22.15 -14.41 11.16
C PRO A 1067 -23.40 -15.10 10.62
N TRP A 1068 -23.67 -15.00 9.32
CA TRP A 1068 -24.82 -15.62 8.66
C TRP A 1068 -24.56 -17.08 8.24
N MET A 1069 -23.32 -17.56 8.33
CA MET A 1069 -22.91 -18.87 7.82
C MET A 1069 -22.68 -19.87 8.96
N ASP A 1070 -23.50 -20.92 9.01
CA ASP A 1070 -23.37 -22.00 9.98
C ASP A 1070 -22.06 -22.81 9.80
N ASN A 1071 -21.65 -23.53 10.85
CA ASN A 1071 -20.36 -24.23 10.87
C ASN A 1071 -20.24 -25.33 9.80
N LYS A 1072 -21.32 -26.01 9.42
CA LYS A 1072 -21.31 -27.05 8.38
C LYS A 1072 -21.14 -26.41 7.00
N THR A 1073 -21.86 -25.33 6.72
CA THR A 1073 -21.74 -24.54 5.48
C THR A 1073 -20.34 -23.91 5.37
N ARG A 1074 -19.81 -23.40 6.48
CA ARG A 1074 -18.45 -22.84 6.60
C ARG A 1074 -17.35 -23.85 6.28
N LEU A 1075 -17.43 -25.06 6.87
CA LEU A 1075 -16.50 -26.15 6.55
C LEU A 1075 -16.59 -26.56 5.06
N ALA A 1076 -17.80 -26.67 4.51
CA ALA A 1076 -17.99 -26.97 3.09
C ALA A 1076 -17.42 -25.87 2.17
N ALA A 1077 -17.58 -24.60 2.54
CA ALA A 1077 -17.01 -23.46 1.81
C ALA A 1077 -15.47 -23.46 1.85
N LYS A 1078 -14.86 -23.77 3.02
CA LYS A 1078 -13.41 -23.93 3.16
C LYS A 1078 -12.87 -25.09 2.32
N GLU A 1079 -13.54 -26.25 2.32
CA GLU A 1079 -13.18 -27.38 1.46
C GLU A 1079 -13.33 -27.07 -0.02
N LYS A 1080 -14.34 -26.30 -0.43
CA LYS A 1080 -14.48 -25.81 -1.81
C LYS A 1080 -13.32 -24.87 -2.17
N ALA A 1081 -12.91 -23.98 -1.28
CA ALA A 1081 -11.77 -23.08 -1.46
C ALA A 1081 -10.40 -23.80 -1.50
N LYS A 1082 -10.30 -25.06 -1.06
CA LYS A 1082 -9.12 -25.91 -1.28
C LYS A 1082 -9.08 -26.56 -2.68
N LYS A 1083 -10.24 -26.72 -3.33
CA LYS A 1083 -10.38 -27.48 -4.60
C LYS A 1083 -10.34 -26.60 -5.86
N HIS A 1084 -10.06 -25.31 -5.74
CA HIS A 1084 -9.81 -24.47 -6.92
C HIS A 1084 -8.48 -24.88 -7.58
N PRO A 1085 -8.47 -25.19 -8.89
CA PRO A 1085 -7.24 -25.54 -9.60
C PRO A 1085 -6.22 -24.41 -9.56
N GLU A 1086 -4.95 -24.75 -9.77
CA GLU A 1086 -3.92 -23.76 -10.08
C GLU A 1086 -4.23 -23.02 -11.38
N CYS A 1087 -3.66 -21.83 -11.57
CA CYS A 1087 -3.73 -21.14 -12.86
C CYS A 1087 -2.94 -21.92 -13.92
N GLY A 1088 -3.66 -22.65 -14.77
CA GLY A 1088 -3.16 -23.02 -16.09
C GLY A 1088 -3.03 -21.78 -16.95
N TRP A 1089 -1.80 -21.42 -17.30
CA TRP A 1089 -1.43 -20.38 -18.27
C TRP A 1089 -0.93 -21.02 -19.55
#